data_AF-A0A930F3K9-F1
#
_entry.id   AF-A0A930F3K9-F1
#
_cell.length_a   1.000
_cell.length_b   1.000
_cell.length_c   1.000
_cell.angle_alpha   90.00
_cell.angle_beta   90.00
_cell.angle_gamma   90.00
#
_symmetry.space_group_name_H-M   'P 1'
#
loop_
_entity.id
_entity.type
_entity.pdbx_description
1 polymer ?
#
loop_
_entity_poly.entity_id
_entity_poly.type
_entity_poly.pdbx_seq_one_letter_code
_entity_poly.pdbx_strand_id
1 'polypeptide(L)'
;MSYKLSRKDFLKGVGAGAITIAAAGTLVGCKSNSGTGKGIYTPGTYTATAKGIGTVKMTATFDANKITDIKLDVSEETESIGQKAADEIIKQLMKAQGTEIDGITGATVTANAAMECLEKCIAQAKGEAVEEEPAPGPGGPGGPRGPKLDREAAKKAAEADGRVFGYAAAGNKWLGSAPKYDKVDETVDTDVVVIGLGHAGVQAVLGAAEKGAKVVGLEAQEQDMFSWYGEDIGAWNSQFAKNIGIPEWNLGQVIDEFVTRGGGRADPGIVSLYVKNSGPTLDHMIDVAKEMGVDPKVYTYDNTENGWTIVHVNMDYDKVKAGNNIYDCLDLTNYPRHPGTKTWPATVQFMGPYSAEEVQGVAAHSVLKYVQQACLDKAVKDYGTTLYYGTSAKVLLKDDSGRVTGVIAEDVDGKKIQYNVKKGVVVCGGDYAGNAEMSWALLTEYMERFEREGGLQADFKSGMGGRDGSAVKLLCWAGGMVEPAPRGTMLLGGGINGPWGSNSMLWLNHEGKRYCNEGNVTGAATATARQKAGDGYLVTDSNFMQSVCACGIEHGAPNGGRPQYYQDLMNDMAAIPTGKSEPTQIRGCFVAERMGAAVYKADTLDQLADLMGVPAESKQTWLDSIAHYNELCAAGADTDFGKDPSAMVPVLEAPFYGCKGNLGNNATTPMMVTMSGVMADLNLNVTDVEHNPIPGLYAAGNCLGGRYGTGYSTPCAGNSIGMAVTHGRLAGQFVVDNEK
;
A
#
# COMPACT_ATOMS: atom_id res chain seq x y z
N MET A 1 48.80 -9.20 -3.85
CA MET A 1 48.85 -10.67 -3.74
C MET A 1 47.51 -11.21 -4.18
N SER A 2 47.51 -11.95 -5.30
CA SER A 2 46.31 -12.50 -5.93
C SER A 2 45.95 -13.83 -5.27
N TYR A 3 44.72 -13.97 -4.77
CA TYR A 3 44.15 -15.28 -4.49
C TYR A 3 42.85 -15.45 -5.28
N LYS A 4 42.96 -16.28 -6.32
CA LYS A 4 41.87 -16.77 -7.16
C LYS A 4 41.01 -17.76 -6.37
N LEU A 5 39.70 -17.53 -6.32
CA LEU A 5 38.70 -18.54 -5.94
C LEU A 5 38.22 -19.28 -7.20
N SER A 6 38.20 -20.61 -7.16
CA SER A 6 37.78 -21.49 -8.25
C SER A 6 36.62 -22.40 -7.80
N ARG A 7 35.60 -22.49 -8.65
CA ARG A 7 34.27 -23.13 -8.48
C ARG A 7 34.29 -24.68 -8.54
N LYS A 8 34.98 -25.40 -7.67
CA LYS A 8 35.01 -26.88 -7.82
C LYS A 8 35.05 -27.81 -6.61
N ASP A 9 34.53 -27.41 -5.45
CA ASP A 9 34.33 -28.34 -4.31
C ASP A 9 32.88 -28.35 -3.78
N PHE A 10 31.93 -28.47 -4.72
CA PHE A 10 30.57 -28.90 -4.42
C PHE A 10 30.52 -30.44 -4.57
N LEU A 11 30.00 -31.11 -3.54
CA LEU A 11 29.65 -32.54 -3.40
C LEU A 11 30.71 -33.47 -2.79
N LYS A 12 30.53 -33.75 -1.48
CA LYS A 12 30.62 -35.10 -0.87
C LYS A 12 30.21 -35.05 0.61
N GLY A 13 29.21 -35.86 0.98
CA GLY A 13 28.97 -36.22 2.38
C GLY A 13 27.50 -36.44 2.76
N VAL A 14 26.96 -37.63 2.48
CA VAL A 14 25.78 -38.19 3.18
C VAL A 14 26.29 -39.29 4.11
N GLY A 15 25.86 -39.28 5.37
CA GLY A 15 26.09 -40.36 6.34
C GLY A 15 25.50 -40.01 7.71
N ALA A 16 24.54 -40.82 8.15
CA ALA A 16 23.54 -40.55 9.18
C ALA A 16 23.91 -40.92 10.63
N GLY A 17 23.05 -40.50 11.57
CA GLY A 17 22.87 -41.04 12.93
C GLY A 17 23.12 -40.01 14.05
N ALA A 18 22.29 -39.81 15.07
CA ALA A 18 21.04 -40.44 15.52
C ALA A 18 20.35 -39.48 16.53
N ILE A 19 19.02 -39.48 16.60
CA ILE A 19 18.22 -38.81 17.63
C ILE A 19 17.86 -39.84 18.70
N THR A 20 18.23 -39.56 19.95
CA THR A 20 17.86 -40.32 21.14
C THR A 20 16.57 -39.77 21.73
N ILE A 21 15.49 -40.56 21.75
CA ILE A 21 14.34 -40.34 22.64
C ILE A 21 14.39 -41.43 23.71
N ALA A 22 14.47 -41.01 24.97
CA ALA A 22 14.36 -41.87 26.13
C ALA A 22 12.88 -42.10 26.48
N ALA A 23 12.48 -43.37 26.59
CA ALA A 23 11.27 -43.78 27.30
C ALA A 23 11.66 -44.83 28.34
N ALA A 24 11.22 -44.65 29.58
CA ALA A 24 11.49 -45.54 30.69
C ALA A 24 10.18 -46.02 31.35
N GLY A 25 10.07 -47.35 31.51
CA GLY A 25 9.20 -48.07 32.45
C GLY A 25 7.76 -48.31 31.97
N THR A 26 7.18 -49.52 31.99
CA THR A 26 7.49 -50.76 32.75
C THR A 26 6.74 -51.98 32.17
N LEU A 27 7.45 -53.12 32.14
CA LEU A 27 7.07 -54.55 32.26
C LEU A 27 5.76 -54.84 33.03
N VAL A 28 4.95 -55.90 32.89
CA VAL A 28 5.08 -57.31 32.44
C VAL A 28 3.67 -57.91 32.27
N GLY A 29 3.51 -58.93 31.41
CA GLY A 29 2.36 -59.84 31.47
C GLY A 29 2.25 -60.86 30.33
N CYS A 30 3.15 -61.84 30.26
CA CYS A 30 3.04 -62.97 29.33
C CYS A 30 1.91 -63.94 29.70
N LYS A 31 1.12 -64.38 28.72
CA LYS A 31 0.51 -65.72 28.68
C LYS A 31 0.75 -66.33 27.31
N SER A 32 1.43 -67.47 27.32
CA SER A 32 1.74 -68.31 26.16
C SER A 32 0.50 -69.08 25.69
N ASN A 33 0.35 -69.21 24.37
CA ASN A 33 -0.29 -70.38 23.79
C ASN A 33 0.35 -70.71 22.44
N SER A 34 0.64 -71.99 22.26
CA SER A 34 1.45 -72.60 21.21
C SER A 34 0.68 -72.82 19.89
N GLY A 35 1.31 -72.44 18.77
CA GLY A 35 1.44 -73.24 17.55
C GLY A 35 0.21 -73.51 16.68
N THR A 36 0.01 -72.67 15.66
CA THR A 36 -0.20 -73.05 14.24
C THR A 36 0.32 -71.90 13.39
N GLY A 37 1.08 -72.16 12.32
CA GLY A 37 1.73 -71.11 11.53
C GLY A 37 0.70 -70.12 10.98
N LYS A 38 0.64 -68.92 11.56
CA LYS A 38 -0.14 -67.81 11.01
C LYS A 38 0.55 -67.37 9.73
N GLY A 39 -0.14 -67.50 8.61
CA GLY A 39 0.26 -66.89 7.36
C GLY A 39 0.47 -65.38 7.52
N ILE A 40 1.35 -64.82 6.69
CA ILE A 40 1.70 -63.39 6.62
C ILE A 40 0.48 -62.54 6.24
N TYR A 41 -0.44 -63.08 5.45
CA TYR A 41 -1.62 -62.37 4.94
C TYR A 41 -2.90 -63.11 5.31
N THR A 42 -3.99 -62.35 5.44
CA THR A 42 -5.35 -62.89 5.38
C THR A 42 -5.63 -63.23 3.90
N PRO A 43 -5.91 -64.51 3.56
CA PRO A 43 -6.18 -64.88 2.19
C PRO A 43 -7.41 -64.14 1.65
N GLY A 44 -7.29 -63.54 0.47
CA GLY A 44 -8.33 -62.67 -0.06
C GLY A 44 -7.89 -61.86 -1.27
N THR A 45 -8.83 -61.11 -1.85
CA THR A 45 -8.54 -60.16 -2.93
C THR A 45 -8.85 -58.76 -2.44
N TYR A 46 -7.87 -57.87 -2.59
CA TYR A 46 -7.90 -56.50 -2.09
C TYR A 46 -7.74 -55.54 -3.26
N THR A 47 -8.36 -54.37 -3.17
CA THR A 47 -8.32 -53.36 -4.21
C THR A 47 -7.86 -52.04 -3.62
N ALA A 48 -7.04 -51.31 -4.37
CA ALA A 48 -6.57 -50.00 -4.01
C ALA A 48 -6.49 -49.10 -5.25
N THR A 49 -6.53 -47.80 -5.01
CA THR A 49 -6.31 -46.78 -6.02
C THR A 49 -5.19 -45.84 -5.56
N ALA A 50 -4.41 -45.37 -6.52
CA ALA A 50 -3.38 -44.37 -6.34
C ALA A 50 -3.38 -43.39 -7.52
N LYS A 51 -2.81 -42.20 -7.30
CA LYS A 51 -2.75 -41.16 -8.32
C LYS A 51 -1.49 -41.36 -9.18
N GLY A 52 -1.67 -41.65 -10.47
CA GLY A 52 -0.64 -41.55 -11.49
C GLY A 52 -0.77 -40.23 -12.27
N ILE A 53 -0.52 -40.26 -13.59
CA ILE A 53 -0.92 -39.17 -14.48
C ILE A 53 -2.47 -39.06 -14.46
N GLY A 54 -3.14 -40.19 -14.64
CA GLY A 54 -4.56 -40.44 -14.40
C GLY A 54 -4.78 -41.15 -13.06
N THR A 55 -5.87 -41.90 -12.93
CA THR A 55 -6.11 -42.81 -11.79
C THR A 55 -5.57 -44.19 -12.13
N VAL A 56 -4.77 -44.75 -11.22
CA VAL A 56 -4.31 -46.13 -11.31
C VAL A 56 -5.06 -46.96 -10.27
N LYS A 57 -5.63 -48.08 -10.70
CA LYS A 57 -6.37 -49.00 -9.82
C LYS A 57 -5.74 -50.39 -9.87
N MET A 58 -5.46 -50.95 -8.71
CA MET A 58 -4.93 -52.31 -8.60
C MET A 58 -5.89 -53.21 -7.85
N THR A 59 -5.97 -54.46 -8.29
CA THR A 59 -6.56 -55.57 -7.55
C THR A 59 -5.48 -56.63 -7.35
N ALA A 60 -5.16 -56.95 -6.10
CA ALA A 60 -4.16 -57.96 -5.75
C ALA A 60 -4.80 -59.09 -4.91
N THR A 61 -4.48 -60.33 -5.25
CA THR A 61 -4.95 -61.53 -4.55
C THR A 61 -3.82 -62.15 -3.74
N PHE A 62 -4.12 -62.57 -2.52
CA PHE A 62 -3.17 -63.13 -1.56
C PHE A 62 -3.64 -64.51 -1.12
N ASP A 63 -2.70 -65.44 -1.00
CA ASP A 63 -2.88 -66.61 -0.13
C ASP A 63 -2.32 -66.31 1.27
N ALA A 64 -2.24 -67.32 2.14
CA ALA A 64 -1.76 -67.12 3.50
C ALA A 64 -0.32 -66.59 3.56
N ASN A 65 0.51 -66.77 2.53
CA ASN A 65 1.94 -66.52 2.57
C ASN A 65 2.47 -65.59 1.47
N LYS A 66 1.73 -65.38 0.37
CA LYS A 66 2.25 -64.67 -0.81
C LYS A 66 1.15 -64.03 -1.66
N ILE A 67 1.57 -63.17 -2.60
CA ILE A 67 0.73 -62.58 -3.65
C ILE A 67 0.58 -63.59 -4.78
N THR A 68 -0.66 -63.92 -5.13
CA THR A 68 -0.99 -64.93 -6.15
C THR A 68 -1.45 -64.32 -7.47
N ASP A 69 -1.98 -63.09 -7.45
CA ASP A 69 -2.39 -62.38 -8.68
C ASP A 69 -2.32 -60.86 -8.47
N ILE A 70 -2.00 -60.11 -9.54
CA ILE A 70 -2.07 -58.65 -9.59
C ILE A 70 -2.70 -58.25 -10.92
N LYS A 71 -3.76 -57.46 -10.85
CA LYS A 71 -4.39 -56.78 -11.98
C LYS A 71 -4.23 -55.28 -11.82
N LEU A 72 -3.74 -54.63 -12.86
CA LEU A 72 -3.48 -53.20 -12.85
C LEU A 72 -4.28 -52.53 -13.98
N ASP A 73 -5.20 -51.65 -13.59
CA ASP A 73 -5.95 -50.78 -14.51
C ASP A 73 -5.27 -49.41 -14.55
N VAL A 74 -4.75 -49.09 -15.73
CA VAL A 74 -4.06 -47.83 -16.07
C VAL A 74 -4.73 -47.14 -17.25
N SER A 75 -6.02 -47.40 -17.46
CA SER A 75 -6.78 -46.84 -18.59
C SER A 75 -6.78 -45.31 -18.64
N GLU A 76 -6.59 -44.63 -17.51
CA GLU A 76 -6.47 -43.17 -17.42
C GLU A 76 -5.02 -42.66 -17.55
N GLU A 77 -4.02 -43.54 -17.65
CA GLU A 77 -2.63 -43.15 -17.89
C GLU A 77 -2.38 -42.87 -19.38
N THR A 78 -1.26 -42.20 -19.68
CA THR A 78 -0.86 -41.91 -21.07
C THR A 78 -0.65 -43.20 -21.88
N GLU A 79 -1.40 -43.35 -22.97
CA GLU A 79 -1.41 -44.57 -23.81
C GLU A 79 -0.01 -44.98 -24.29
N SER A 80 0.81 -44.02 -24.74
CA SER A 80 2.14 -44.30 -25.28
C SER A 80 3.20 -44.64 -24.22
N ILE A 81 2.88 -44.52 -22.92
CA ILE A 81 3.84 -44.62 -21.82
C ILE A 81 3.30 -45.54 -20.71
N GLY A 82 2.35 -45.07 -19.91
CA GLY A 82 1.87 -45.77 -18.71
C GLY A 82 1.09 -47.04 -19.04
N GLN A 83 0.27 -47.01 -20.09
CA GLN A 83 -0.46 -48.20 -20.54
C GLN A 83 0.47 -49.27 -21.12
N LYS A 84 1.49 -48.87 -21.91
CA LYS A 84 2.50 -49.79 -22.46
C LYS A 84 3.42 -50.40 -21.40
N ALA A 85 3.55 -49.76 -20.24
CA ALA A 85 4.40 -50.23 -19.14
C ALA A 85 3.69 -51.20 -18.18
N ALA A 86 2.35 -51.30 -18.24
CA ALA A 86 1.54 -52.02 -17.24
C ALA A 86 1.95 -53.49 -17.06
N ASP A 87 2.13 -54.23 -18.15
CA ASP A 87 2.48 -55.66 -18.11
C ASP A 87 3.85 -55.89 -17.46
N GLU A 88 4.81 -55.00 -17.72
CA GLU A 88 6.15 -55.09 -17.13
C GLU A 88 6.12 -54.73 -15.63
N ILE A 89 5.31 -53.73 -15.24
CA ILE A 89 5.08 -53.39 -13.82
C ILE A 89 4.50 -54.60 -13.07
N ILE A 90 3.42 -55.20 -13.59
CA ILE A 90 2.78 -56.37 -12.97
C ILE A 90 3.79 -57.50 -12.82
N LYS A 91 4.57 -57.78 -13.87
CA LYS A 91 5.56 -58.86 -13.87
C LYS A 91 6.65 -58.64 -12.81
N GLN A 92 7.14 -57.41 -12.64
CA GLN A 92 8.14 -57.10 -11.62
C GLN A 92 7.56 -57.20 -10.21
N LEU A 93 6.36 -56.69 -9.97
CA LEU A 93 5.70 -56.79 -8.66
C LEU A 93 5.39 -58.25 -8.28
N MET A 94 4.89 -59.04 -9.23
CA MET A 94 4.66 -60.48 -9.04
C MET A 94 5.97 -61.25 -8.77
N LYS A 95 7.10 -60.82 -9.36
CA LYS A 95 8.41 -61.40 -9.10
C LYS A 95 8.95 -60.98 -7.72
N ALA A 96 8.77 -59.72 -7.34
CA ALA A 96 9.23 -59.17 -6.08
C ALA A 96 8.46 -59.72 -4.88
N GLN A 97 7.20 -60.12 -5.08
CA GLN A 97 6.29 -60.48 -3.97
C GLN A 97 6.20 -59.36 -2.92
N GLY A 98 6.28 -58.12 -3.39
CA GLY A 98 6.40 -56.89 -2.60
C GLY A 98 6.41 -55.67 -3.52
N THR A 99 6.58 -54.48 -2.94
CA THR A 99 6.47 -53.20 -3.66
C THR A 99 7.77 -52.75 -4.30
N GLU A 100 8.91 -53.37 -4.01
CA GLU A 100 10.21 -52.97 -4.55
C GLU A 100 10.44 -53.54 -5.96
N ILE A 101 10.42 -52.66 -6.97
CA ILE A 101 10.70 -52.99 -8.38
C ILE A 101 11.75 -52.04 -8.98
N ASP A 102 12.37 -52.45 -10.08
CA ASP A 102 13.34 -51.61 -10.79
C ASP A 102 12.62 -50.48 -11.54
N GLY A 103 13.27 -49.32 -11.66
CA GLY A 103 12.68 -48.17 -12.34
C GLY A 103 12.39 -48.45 -13.82
N ILE A 104 11.15 -48.23 -14.26
CA ILE A 104 10.77 -48.33 -15.68
C ILE A 104 11.02 -46.99 -16.36
N THR A 105 11.96 -46.98 -17.31
CA THR A 105 12.35 -45.76 -18.04
C THR A 105 11.14 -45.17 -18.76
N GLY A 106 10.83 -43.90 -18.46
CA GLY A 106 9.72 -43.16 -19.06
C GLY A 106 8.36 -43.33 -18.37
N ALA A 107 8.16 -44.35 -17.53
CA ALA A 107 6.87 -44.65 -16.89
C ALA A 107 6.94 -44.59 -15.35
N THR A 108 7.87 -43.81 -14.80
CA THR A 108 8.14 -43.73 -13.36
C THR A 108 6.91 -43.34 -12.53
N VAL A 109 6.06 -42.43 -13.04
CA VAL A 109 4.84 -42.00 -12.34
C VAL A 109 3.84 -43.15 -12.20
N THR A 110 3.59 -43.89 -13.29
CA THR A 110 2.69 -45.05 -13.30
C THR A 110 3.23 -46.19 -12.43
N ALA A 111 4.54 -46.44 -12.48
CA ALA A 111 5.19 -47.46 -11.65
C ALA A 111 5.07 -47.13 -10.14
N ASN A 112 5.29 -45.87 -9.76
CA ASN A 112 5.13 -45.43 -8.37
C ASN A 112 3.69 -45.59 -7.88
N ALA A 113 2.71 -45.20 -8.69
CA ALA A 113 1.30 -45.37 -8.35
C ALA A 113 0.91 -46.87 -8.19
N ALA A 114 1.47 -47.75 -9.02
CA ALA A 114 1.25 -49.19 -8.87
C ALA A 114 1.88 -49.77 -7.60
N MET A 115 3.09 -49.32 -7.23
CA MET A 115 3.74 -49.70 -5.96
C MET A 115 2.90 -49.27 -4.75
N GLU A 116 2.40 -48.04 -4.75
CA GLU A 116 1.51 -47.50 -3.70
C GLU A 116 0.20 -48.30 -3.61
N CYS A 117 -0.41 -48.65 -4.75
CA CYS A 117 -1.59 -49.50 -4.76
C CYS A 117 -1.31 -50.88 -4.13
N LEU A 118 -0.18 -51.51 -4.47
CA LEU A 118 0.17 -52.81 -3.91
C LEU A 118 0.46 -52.72 -2.41
N GLU A 119 1.09 -51.64 -1.95
CA GLU A 119 1.32 -51.36 -0.52
C GLU A 119 -0.01 -51.30 0.25
N LYS A 120 -0.99 -50.56 -0.27
CA LYS A 120 -2.34 -50.48 0.31
C LYS A 120 -3.03 -51.85 0.32
N CYS A 121 -2.91 -52.64 -0.74
CA CYS A 121 -3.46 -53.99 -0.77
C CYS A 121 -2.78 -54.93 0.25
N ILE A 122 -1.46 -54.80 0.44
CA ILE A 122 -0.70 -55.54 1.46
C ILE A 122 -1.14 -55.15 2.87
N ALA A 123 -1.30 -53.86 3.16
CA ALA A 123 -1.77 -53.36 4.45
C ALA A 123 -3.18 -53.90 4.77
N GLN A 124 -4.09 -53.85 3.80
CA GLN A 124 -5.43 -54.45 3.92
C GLN A 124 -5.36 -55.96 4.21
N ALA A 125 -4.48 -56.70 3.51
CA ALA A 125 -4.31 -58.14 3.71
C ALA A 125 -3.72 -58.49 5.09
N LYS A 126 -2.96 -57.58 5.70
CA LYS A 126 -2.40 -57.72 7.06
C LYS A 126 -3.35 -57.26 8.18
N GLY A 127 -4.46 -56.60 7.83
CA GLY A 127 -5.39 -56.03 8.81
C GLY A 127 -4.89 -54.74 9.46
N GLU A 128 -3.98 -54.03 8.80
CA GLU A 128 -3.48 -52.73 9.24
C GLU A 128 -4.52 -51.64 8.90
N ALA A 129 -4.75 -50.70 9.82
CA ALA A 129 -5.67 -49.58 9.58
C ALA A 129 -5.07 -48.65 8.51
N VAL A 130 -5.74 -48.51 7.37
CA VAL A 130 -5.31 -47.64 6.29
C VAL A 130 -5.92 -46.25 6.54
N GLU A 131 -5.14 -45.32 7.10
CA GLU A 131 -5.51 -43.90 7.10
C GLU A 131 -5.34 -43.34 5.68
N GLU A 132 -6.38 -42.70 5.14
CA GLU A 132 -6.29 -41.95 3.89
C GLU A 132 -5.55 -40.62 4.15
N GLU A 133 -4.26 -40.56 3.85
CA GLU A 133 -3.59 -39.27 3.67
C GLU A 133 -4.02 -38.63 2.33
N PRO A 134 -4.36 -37.33 2.30
CA PRO A 134 -4.56 -36.62 1.06
C PRO A 134 -3.22 -36.45 0.32
N ALA A 135 -3.21 -36.76 -0.97
CA ALA A 135 -2.02 -36.73 -1.81
C ALA A 135 -1.29 -35.37 -1.77
N PRO A 136 0.02 -35.32 -1.48
CA PRO A 136 0.82 -34.12 -1.68
C PRO A 136 1.00 -33.86 -3.18
N GLY A 137 0.68 -32.64 -3.63
CA GLY A 137 0.87 -32.23 -5.02
C GLY A 137 2.36 -32.17 -5.43
N PRO A 138 2.68 -32.23 -6.74
CA PRO A 138 4.04 -32.12 -7.22
C PRO A 138 4.58 -30.71 -6.90
N GLY A 139 5.58 -30.66 -6.02
CA GLY A 139 6.18 -29.42 -5.52
C GLY A 139 6.93 -28.65 -6.62
N GLY A 140 6.38 -27.50 -6.99
CA GLY A 140 7.19 -26.31 -7.28
C GLY A 140 7.73 -25.69 -5.98
N PRO A 141 8.31 -24.48 -5.98
CA PRO A 141 8.94 -23.88 -4.80
C PRO A 141 7.99 -23.49 -3.65
N GLY A 142 6.76 -24.02 -3.62
CA GLY A 142 5.89 -24.03 -2.45
C GLY A 142 5.86 -25.45 -1.90
N GLY A 143 6.30 -25.62 -0.65
CA GLY A 143 6.21 -26.90 0.08
C GLY A 143 4.78 -27.42 0.22
N PRO A 144 4.56 -28.49 1.00
CA PRO A 144 3.21 -29.04 1.20
C PRO A 144 2.25 -27.91 1.60
N ARG A 145 1.13 -27.79 0.87
CA ARG A 145 0.06 -26.85 1.22
C ARG A 145 -0.35 -27.17 2.66
N GLY A 146 -0.41 -26.14 3.50
CA GLY A 146 -0.75 -26.29 4.91
C GLY A 146 -2.10 -27.01 5.13
N PRO A 147 -2.40 -27.38 6.38
CA PRO A 147 -3.64 -28.09 6.71
C PRO A 147 -4.87 -27.33 6.20
N LYS A 148 -5.96 -28.06 5.95
CA LYS A 148 -7.25 -27.45 5.65
C LYS A 148 -7.63 -26.51 6.81
N LEU A 149 -7.76 -25.22 6.50
CA LEU A 149 -8.02 -24.18 7.49
C LEU A 149 -9.50 -24.19 7.89
N ASP A 150 -9.78 -24.21 9.19
CA ASP A 150 -11.13 -24.02 9.75
C ASP A 150 -11.28 -22.56 10.22
N ARG A 151 -12.02 -21.77 9.44
CA ARG A 151 -12.26 -20.34 9.71
C ARG A 151 -13.11 -20.13 10.96
N GLU A 152 -14.05 -21.02 11.26
CA GLU A 152 -14.90 -20.88 12.45
C GLU A 152 -14.11 -21.18 13.72
N ALA A 153 -13.28 -22.22 13.69
CA ALA A 153 -12.31 -22.47 14.76
C ALA A 153 -11.35 -21.29 14.93
N ALA A 154 -10.86 -20.71 13.82
CA ALA A 154 -9.95 -19.57 13.86
C ALA A 154 -10.62 -18.28 14.39
N LYS A 155 -11.89 -18.03 14.06
CA LYS A 155 -12.69 -16.93 14.65
C LYS A 155 -12.84 -17.10 16.16
N LYS A 156 -13.24 -18.29 16.61
CA LYS A 156 -13.36 -18.62 18.04
C LYS A 156 -12.04 -18.49 18.78
N ALA A 157 -10.94 -18.94 18.17
CA ALA A 157 -9.60 -18.79 18.74
C ALA A 157 -9.19 -17.30 18.83
N ALA A 158 -9.45 -16.51 17.79
CA ALA A 158 -9.19 -15.07 17.82
C ALA A 158 -10.00 -14.37 18.93
N GLU A 159 -11.29 -14.68 19.06
CA GLU A 159 -12.15 -14.15 20.12
C GLU A 159 -11.66 -14.56 21.51
N ALA A 160 -11.25 -15.83 21.69
CA ALA A 160 -10.69 -16.34 22.94
C ALA A 160 -9.38 -15.62 23.32
N ASP A 161 -8.57 -15.22 22.33
CA ASP A 161 -7.38 -14.40 22.52
C ASP A 161 -7.69 -12.89 22.71
N GLY A 162 -8.98 -12.51 22.71
CA GLY A 162 -9.41 -11.11 22.81
C GLY A 162 -9.08 -10.27 21.57
N ARG A 163 -8.95 -10.90 20.40
CA ARG A 163 -8.59 -10.27 19.13
C ARG A 163 -9.78 -10.20 18.18
N VAL A 164 -9.73 -9.25 17.25
CA VAL A 164 -10.62 -9.25 16.08
C VAL A 164 -10.05 -10.24 15.05
N PHE A 165 -10.87 -11.19 14.58
CA PHE A 165 -10.46 -12.16 13.57
C PHE A 165 -9.95 -11.47 12.29
N GLY A 166 -8.81 -11.93 11.76
CA GLY A 166 -8.16 -11.34 10.58
C GLY A 166 -7.17 -10.20 10.88
N TYR A 167 -7.01 -9.81 12.16
CA TYR A 167 -6.13 -8.71 12.56
C TYR A 167 -5.01 -9.16 13.50
N ALA A 168 -3.81 -8.67 13.24
CA ALA A 168 -2.62 -8.90 14.04
C ALA A 168 -2.54 -7.87 15.18
N ALA A 169 -3.37 -8.00 16.22
CA ALA A 169 -3.21 -7.22 17.44
C ALA A 169 -3.66 -8.04 18.65
N ALA A 170 -2.80 -8.18 19.65
CA ALA A 170 -3.16 -8.77 20.93
C ALA A 170 -3.96 -7.76 21.78
N GLY A 171 -5.05 -8.20 22.42
CA GLY A 171 -5.73 -7.42 23.46
C GLY A 171 -6.56 -6.19 23.06
N ASN A 172 -6.70 -5.86 21.77
CA ASN A 172 -7.36 -4.62 21.34
C ASN A 172 -8.75 -4.88 20.76
N LYS A 173 -9.80 -4.48 21.49
CA LYS A 173 -11.22 -4.59 21.12
C LYS A 173 -11.72 -3.40 20.30
N TRP A 174 -10.85 -2.78 19.49
CA TRP A 174 -11.09 -1.51 18.79
C TRP A 174 -12.41 -1.48 18.00
N LEU A 175 -12.84 -2.61 17.42
CA LEU A 175 -14.07 -2.69 16.65
C LEU A 175 -15.31 -2.57 17.54
N GLY A 176 -15.28 -3.08 18.76
CA GLY A 176 -16.43 -3.12 19.66
C GLY A 176 -17.64 -3.87 19.07
N SER A 177 -18.80 -3.73 19.71
CA SER A 177 -20.08 -4.19 19.17
C SER A 177 -20.76 -3.07 18.38
N ALA A 178 -21.42 -3.42 17.28
CA ALA A 178 -22.27 -2.49 16.57
C ALA A 178 -23.38 -1.96 17.51
N PRO A 179 -23.70 -0.65 17.48
CA PRO A 179 -24.86 -0.12 18.19
C PRO A 179 -26.15 -0.86 17.79
N LYS A 180 -27.11 -0.91 18.70
CA LYS A 180 -28.45 -1.45 18.45
C LYS A 180 -29.48 -0.38 18.78
N TYR A 181 -30.45 -0.22 17.89
CA TYR A 181 -31.52 0.75 18.02
C TYR A 181 -32.86 0.03 17.90
N ASP A 182 -33.62 -0.03 19.00
CA ASP A 182 -34.93 -0.69 19.01
C ASP A 182 -36.04 0.16 18.38
N LYS A 183 -35.83 1.48 18.32
CA LYS A 183 -36.75 2.46 17.75
C LYS A 183 -35.98 3.57 17.05
N VAL A 184 -36.60 4.13 16.02
CA VAL A 184 -36.16 5.33 15.31
C VAL A 184 -37.28 6.37 15.34
N ASP A 185 -36.91 7.64 15.28
CA ASP A 185 -37.84 8.77 15.35
C ASP A 185 -38.45 9.09 13.98
N GLU A 186 -37.72 8.78 12.91
CA GLU A 186 -38.14 9.03 11.52
C GLU A 186 -37.61 7.94 10.57
N THR A 187 -38.30 7.76 9.45
CA THR A 187 -37.86 6.89 8.36
C THR A 187 -37.96 7.61 7.02
N VAL A 188 -36.94 7.48 6.18
CA VAL A 188 -36.81 8.14 4.87
C VAL A 188 -36.45 7.09 3.81
N ASP A 189 -37.20 7.05 2.72
CA ASP A 189 -36.88 6.20 1.57
C ASP A 189 -36.07 6.99 0.52
N THR A 190 -34.98 6.38 0.06
CA THR A 190 -34.11 6.93 -0.97
C THR A 190 -33.51 5.82 -1.84
N ASP A 191 -32.87 6.16 -2.95
CA ASP A 191 -32.20 5.15 -3.77
C ASP A 191 -30.78 4.88 -3.25
N VAL A 192 -30.05 5.95 -2.94
CA VAL A 192 -28.66 5.90 -2.45
C VAL A 192 -28.50 6.78 -1.21
N VAL A 193 -27.73 6.29 -0.24
CA VAL A 193 -27.16 7.13 0.83
C VAL A 193 -25.64 7.19 0.68
N VAL A 194 -25.08 8.40 0.78
CA VAL A 194 -23.63 8.64 0.84
C VAL A 194 -23.26 9.11 2.25
N ILE A 195 -22.30 8.45 2.88
CA ILE A 195 -21.85 8.74 4.25
C ILE A 195 -20.50 9.44 4.24
N GLY A 196 -20.43 10.66 4.76
CA GLY A 196 -19.29 11.56 4.72
C GLY A 196 -19.31 12.42 3.45
N LEU A 197 -19.18 13.74 3.59
CA LEU A 197 -19.20 14.72 2.49
C LEU A 197 -17.82 15.30 2.16
N GLY A 198 -16.73 14.64 2.59
CA GLY A 198 -15.38 14.94 2.12
C GLY A 198 -15.21 14.74 0.60
N HIS A 199 -13.99 14.88 0.08
CA HIS A 199 -13.73 14.85 -1.37
C HIS A 199 -14.35 13.66 -2.13
N ALA A 200 -14.31 12.46 -1.55
CA ALA A 200 -14.94 11.28 -2.14
C ALA A 200 -16.48 11.34 -2.09
N GLY A 201 -17.03 11.80 -0.97
CA GLY A 201 -18.47 11.90 -0.74
C GLY A 201 -19.17 12.85 -1.70
N VAL A 202 -18.59 14.04 -1.92
CA VAL A 202 -19.11 15.01 -2.90
C VAL A 202 -19.26 14.37 -4.27
N GLN A 203 -18.24 13.66 -4.73
CA GLN A 203 -18.25 13.05 -6.04
C GLN A 203 -19.13 11.80 -6.10
N ALA A 204 -19.27 11.04 -5.01
CA ALA A 204 -20.22 9.95 -4.93
C ALA A 204 -21.67 10.44 -4.99
N VAL A 205 -21.98 11.54 -4.29
CA VAL A 205 -23.29 12.20 -4.34
C VAL A 205 -23.62 12.63 -5.77
N LEU A 206 -22.74 13.43 -6.39
CA LEU A 206 -22.99 13.94 -7.74
C LEU A 206 -23.00 12.80 -8.77
N GLY A 207 -22.08 11.84 -8.67
CA GLY A 207 -22.01 10.69 -9.59
C GLY A 207 -23.26 9.80 -9.55
N ALA A 208 -23.85 9.58 -8.37
CA ALA A 208 -25.11 8.86 -8.24
C ALA A 208 -26.31 9.68 -8.76
N ALA A 209 -26.35 10.97 -8.44
CA ALA A 209 -27.42 11.88 -8.86
C ALA A 209 -27.47 12.04 -10.40
N GLU A 210 -26.31 12.17 -11.05
CA GLU A 210 -26.18 12.23 -12.52
C GLU A 210 -26.66 10.97 -13.22
N LYS A 211 -26.66 9.82 -12.52
CA LYS A 211 -27.24 8.56 -12.98
C LYS A 211 -28.73 8.42 -12.66
N GLY A 212 -29.36 9.46 -12.14
CA GLY A 212 -30.81 9.55 -11.90
C GLY A 212 -31.27 8.97 -10.56
N ALA A 213 -30.36 8.68 -9.62
CA ALA A 213 -30.74 8.23 -8.29
C ALA A 213 -31.26 9.38 -7.41
N LYS A 214 -32.25 9.11 -6.56
CA LYS A 214 -32.55 9.94 -5.39
C LYS A 214 -31.46 9.73 -4.35
N VAL A 215 -30.72 10.79 -4.01
CA VAL A 215 -29.54 10.72 -3.14
C VAL A 215 -29.78 11.48 -1.83
N VAL A 216 -29.36 10.84 -0.73
CA VAL A 216 -29.18 11.49 0.57
C VAL A 216 -27.70 11.48 0.94
N GLY A 217 -27.13 12.65 1.26
CA GLY A 217 -25.77 12.78 1.79
C GLY A 217 -25.80 13.06 3.30
N LEU A 218 -24.97 12.35 4.07
CA LEU A 218 -24.84 12.52 5.53
C LEU A 218 -23.42 12.97 5.89
N GLU A 219 -23.28 14.01 6.69
CA GLU A 219 -22.00 14.50 7.23
C GLU A 219 -22.11 14.67 8.75
N ALA A 220 -21.15 14.10 9.47
CA ALA A 220 -21.17 14.12 10.93
C ALA A 220 -20.82 15.50 11.51
N GLN A 221 -20.02 16.29 10.79
CA GLN A 221 -19.72 17.66 11.17
C GLN A 221 -20.88 18.59 10.87
N GLU A 222 -21.10 19.56 11.76
CA GLU A 222 -22.03 20.67 11.50
C GLU A 222 -21.51 21.52 10.31
N GLN A 223 -22.43 22.12 9.57
CA GLN A 223 -22.14 22.73 8.28
C GLN A 223 -21.14 23.91 8.37
N ASP A 224 -21.18 24.66 9.47
CA ASP A 224 -20.31 25.80 9.75
C ASP A 224 -18.88 25.38 10.17
N MET A 225 -18.72 24.15 10.67
CA MET A 225 -17.43 23.56 11.05
C MET A 225 -16.80 22.73 9.94
N PHE A 226 -17.61 22.26 8.99
CA PHE A 226 -17.18 21.41 7.89
C PHE A 226 -16.41 22.18 6.81
N SER A 227 -15.29 21.62 6.36
CA SER A 227 -14.54 22.11 5.19
C SER A 227 -13.73 20.99 4.54
N TRP A 228 -13.39 21.18 3.26
CA TRP A 228 -12.45 20.32 2.56
C TRP A 228 -11.00 20.78 2.82
N TYR A 229 -10.11 19.82 3.07
CA TYR A 229 -8.69 20.05 3.32
C TYR A 229 -7.86 19.62 2.10
N GLY A 230 -6.91 20.47 1.70
CA GLY A 230 -6.00 20.23 0.58
C GLY A 230 -6.35 20.99 -0.70
N GLU A 231 -5.41 20.99 -1.63
CA GLU A 231 -5.43 21.79 -2.85
C GLU A 231 -4.95 21.02 -4.09
N ASP A 232 -4.29 19.88 -3.91
CA ASP A 232 -3.67 19.11 -4.99
C ASP A 232 -4.56 17.96 -5.48
N ILE A 233 -4.89 17.93 -6.77
CA ILE A 233 -5.54 16.78 -7.43
C ILE A 233 -4.60 16.17 -8.45
N GLY A 234 -4.12 14.95 -8.16
CA GLY A 234 -3.47 14.11 -9.17
C GLY A 234 -4.51 13.59 -10.16
N ALA A 235 -4.41 14.00 -11.43
CA ALA A 235 -5.34 13.66 -12.49
C ALA A 235 -4.60 13.34 -13.80
N TRP A 236 -4.54 12.05 -14.11
CA TRP A 236 -3.77 11.53 -15.24
C TRP A 236 -4.47 11.81 -16.57
N ASN A 237 -3.73 12.36 -17.53
CA ASN A 237 -4.19 12.66 -18.89
C ASN A 237 -5.45 13.57 -18.96
N SER A 238 -5.64 14.47 -17.98
CA SER A 238 -6.70 15.49 -18.01
C SER A 238 -6.57 16.42 -19.23
N GLN A 239 -7.70 16.89 -19.75
CA GLN A 239 -7.71 17.93 -20.78
C GLN A 239 -7.13 19.23 -20.24
N PHE A 240 -7.34 19.53 -18.96
CA PHE A 240 -6.72 20.68 -18.30
C PHE A 240 -5.20 20.72 -18.48
N ALA A 241 -4.50 19.61 -18.19
CA ALA A 241 -3.05 19.53 -18.36
C ALA A 241 -2.63 19.50 -19.84
N LYS A 242 -3.37 18.78 -20.69
CA LYS A 242 -3.07 18.72 -22.14
C LYS A 242 -3.16 20.08 -22.82
N ASN A 243 -4.11 20.92 -22.40
CA ASN A 243 -4.32 22.26 -22.98
C ASN A 243 -3.15 23.23 -22.75
N ILE A 244 -2.28 22.95 -21.77
CA ILE A 244 -1.09 23.76 -21.50
C ILE A 244 0.20 23.15 -22.08
N GLY A 245 0.08 22.04 -22.83
CA GLY A 245 1.20 21.39 -23.50
C GLY A 245 1.81 20.17 -22.79
N ILE A 246 1.21 19.69 -21.69
CA ILE A 246 1.62 18.41 -21.08
C ILE A 246 1.23 17.27 -22.03
N PRO A 247 2.16 16.38 -22.41
CA PRO A 247 1.85 15.27 -23.31
C PRO A 247 1.01 14.19 -22.62
N GLU A 248 0.45 13.30 -23.42
CA GLU A 248 -0.27 12.14 -22.92
C GLU A 248 0.70 11.06 -22.40
N TRP A 249 0.42 10.54 -21.20
CA TRP A 249 1.25 9.52 -20.54
C TRP A 249 0.75 8.11 -20.82
N ASN A 250 1.70 7.16 -20.83
CA ASN A 250 1.39 5.73 -20.83
C ASN A 250 0.91 5.30 -19.44
N LEU A 251 -0.40 5.18 -19.28
CA LEU A 251 -1.04 4.84 -18.01
C LEU A 251 -0.64 3.46 -17.47
N GLY A 252 -0.22 2.52 -18.32
CA GLY A 252 0.29 1.22 -17.88
C GLY A 252 1.59 1.36 -17.08
N GLN A 253 2.49 2.25 -17.50
CA GLN A 253 3.73 2.53 -16.77
C GLN A 253 3.47 3.25 -15.44
N VAL A 254 2.47 4.14 -15.43
CA VAL A 254 2.05 4.83 -14.20
C VAL A 254 1.50 3.83 -13.18
N ILE A 255 0.61 2.93 -13.60
CA ILE A 255 0.05 1.88 -12.73
C ILE A 255 1.17 0.99 -12.18
N ASP A 256 2.10 0.55 -13.03
CA ASP A 256 3.25 -0.27 -12.62
C ASP A 256 4.14 0.46 -11.60
N GLU A 257 4.35 1.77 -11.77
CA GLU A 257 5.13 2.57 -10.82
C GLU A 257 4.47 2.64 -9.43
N PHE A 258 3.14 2.84 -9.35
CA PHE A 258 2.42 2.79 -8.06
C PHE A 258 2.63 1.44 -7.35
N VAL A 259 2.48 0.34 -8.09
CA VAL A 259 2.61 -1.02 -7.55
C VAL A 259 4.05 -1.30 -7.12
N THR A 260 5.02 -0.89 -7.95
CA THR A 260 6.45 -1.05 -7.69
C THR A 260 6.89 -0.28 -6.44
N ARG A 261 6.53 1.00 -6.33
CA ARG A 261 6.82 1.82 -5.15
C ARG A 261 6.15 1.29 -3.88
N GLY A 262 4.95 0.73 -4.01
CA GLY A 262 4.23 0.07 -2.92
C GLY A 262 4.76 -1.32 -2.54
N GLY A 263 5.81 -1.82 -3.21
CA GLY A 263 6.35 -3.16 -2.99
C GLY A 263 5.35 -4.28 -3.27
N GLY A 264 4.46 -4.08 -4.26
CA GLY A 264 3.43 -5.04 -4.65
C GLY A 264 2.19 -5.08 -3.74
N ARG A 265 2.08 -4.17 -2.76
CA ARG A 265 0.96 -4.15 -1.78
C ARG A 265 -0.25 -3.35 -2.22
N ALA A 266 -0.05 -2.32 -3.05
CA ALA A 266 -1.17 -1.62 -3.67
C ALA A 266 -1.90 -2.58 -4.60
N ASP A 267 -3.24 -2.57 -4.57
CA ASP A 267 -4.07 -3.37 -5.47
C ASP A 267 -3.99 -2.76 -6.88
N PRO A 268 -3.44 -3.48 -7.88
CA PRO A 268 -3.26 -2.93 -9.23
C PRO A 268 -4.58 -2.55 -9.90
N GLY A 269 -5.68 -3.22 -9.57
CA GLY A 269 -7.01 -2.93 -10.08
C GLY A 269 -7.58 -1.65 -9.50
N ILE A 270 -7.50 -1.45 -8.18
CA ILE A 270 -7.92 -0.20 -7.52
C ILE A 270 -7.10 0.99 -8.01
N VAL A 271 -5.78 0.83 -8.15
CA VAL A 271 -4.89 1.84 -8.76
C VAL A 271 -5.27 2.11 -10.22
N SER A 272 -5.54 1.05 -11.00
CA SER A 272 -5.95 1.18 -12.41
C SER A 272 -7.25 1.98 -12.54
N LEU A 273 -8.23 1.78 -11.66
CA LEU A 273 -9.48 2.56 -11.66
C LEU A 273 -9.19 4.05 -11.48
N TYR A 274 -8.30 4.41 -10.55
CA TYR A 274 -7.91 5.80 -10.35
C TYR A 274 -7.17 6.37 -11.56
N VAL A 275 -6.07 5.72 -11.98
CA VAL A 275 -5.19 6.24 -13.04
C VAL A 275 -5.97 6.44 -14.35
N LYS A 276 -6.89 5.53 -14.71
CA LYS A 276 -7.65 5.61 -15.96
C LYS A 276 -8.80 6.62 -15.94
N ASN A 277 -9.32 6.99 -14.78
CA ASN A 277 -10.53 7.82 -14.68
C ASN A 277 -10.30 9.21 -14.06
N SER A 278 -9.12 9.45 -13.51
CA SER A 278 -8.83 10.69 -12.77
C SER A 278 -8.81 11.94 -13.64
N GLY A 279 -8.23 11.88 -14.85
CA GLY A 279 -8.29 12.97 -15.83
C GLY A 279 -9.73 13.41 -16.15
N PRO A 280 -10.58 12.51 -16.67
CA PRO A 280 -11.99 12.81 -16.92
C PRO A 280 -12.76 13.28 -15.68
N THR A 281 -12.41 12.78 -14.49
CA THR A 281 -13.06 13.21 -13.24
C THR A 281 -12.73 14.67 -12.93
N LEU A 282 -11.45 15.06 -13.02
CA LEU A 282 -11.05 16.45 -12.81
C LEU A 282 -11.68 17.38 -13.84
N ASP A 283 -11.65 17.00 -15.12
CA ASP A 283 -12.23 17.81 -16.20
C ASP A 283 -13.72 18.05 -15.94
N HIS A 284 -14.46 17.00 -15.52
CA HIS A 284 -15.87 17.12 -15.14
C HIS A 284 -16.08 18.08 -13.96
N MET A 285 -15.27 17.97 -12.90
CA MET A 285 -15.36 18.88 -11.75
C MET A 285 -15.18 20.35 -12.17
N ILE A 286 -14.24 20.61 -13.08
CA ILE A 286 -13.99 21.95 -13.63
C ILE A 286 -15.17 22.43 -14.47
N ASP A 287 -15.77 21.56 -15.28
CA ASP A 287 -16.94 21.90 -16.09
C ASP A 287 -18.18 22.18 -15.23
N VAL A 288 -18.38 21.44 -14.14
CA VAL A 288 -19.41 21.75 -13.15
C VAL A 288 -19.16 23.10 -12.48
N ALA A 289 -17.92 23.42 -12.12
CA ALA A 289 -17.59 24.73 -11.56
C ALA A 289 -17.92 25.88 -12.53
N LYS A 290 -17.65 25.71 -13.83
CA LYS A 290 -18.05 26.67 -14.87
C LYS A 290 -19.57 26.81 -14.96
N GLU A 291 -20.29 25.69 -15.02
CA GLU A 291 -21.74 25.66 -15.13
C GLU A 291 -22.43 26.34 -13.94
N MET A 292 -21.90 26.10 -12.75
CA MET A 292 -22.42 26.66 -11.50
C MET A 292 -21.98 28.10 -11.23
N GLY A 293 -21.22 28.72 -12.15
CA GLY A 293 -20.85 30.13 -12.07
C GLY A 293 -19.76 30.45 -11.05
N VAL A 294 -18.89 29.49 -10.74
CA VAL A 294 -17.68 29.74 -9.93
C VAL A 294 -16.78 30.74 -10.66
N ASP A 295 -16.08 31.60 -9.90
CA ASP A 295 -15.11 32.55 -10.46
C ASP A 295 -14.08 31.81 -11.36
N PRO A 296 -13.92 32.21 -12.63
CA PRO A 296 -12.96 31.59 -13.55
C PRO A 296 -11.53 31.46 -13.01
N LYS A 297 -11.09 32.34 -12.11
CA LYS A 297 -9.76 32.23 -11.49
C LYS A 297 -9.56 30.89 -10.78
N VAL A 298 -10.62 30.31 -10.21
CA VAL A 298 -10.55 29.05 -9.45
C VAL A 298 -10.22 27.85 -10.35
N TYR A 299 -10.51 27.89 -11.65
CA TYR A 299 -10.35 26.73 -12.54
C TYR A 299 -9.65 27.06 -13.85
N THR A 300 -9.11 28.27 -14.01
CA THR A 300 -8.32 28.65 -15.18
C THR A 300 -6.85 28.50 -14.86
N TYR A 301 -6.11 27.82 -15.74
CA TYR A 301 -4.66 27.76 -15.61
C TYR A 301 -4.05 29.15 -15.70
N ASP A 302 -3.26 29.51 -14.70
CA ASP A 302 -2.47 30.75 -14.67
C ASP A 302 -1.24 30.52 -13.78
N ASN A 303 -0.05 30.50 -14.38
CA ASN A 303 1.22 30.34 -13.68
C ASN A 303 1.91 31.68 -13.37
N THR A 304 1.23 32.82 -13.58
CA THR A 304 1.71 34.11 -13.10
C THR A 304 1.61 34.18 -11.58
N GLU A 305 2.22 35.20 -10.97
CA GLU A 305 2.10 35.46 -9.53
C GLU A 305 0.63 35.62 -9.08
N ASN A 306 -0.26 36.09 -9.97
CA ASN A 306 -1.68 36.31 -9.65
C ASN A 306 -2.56 35.07 -9.86
N GLY A 307 -2.02 34.00 -10.47
CA GLY A 307 -2.78 32.81 -10.80
C GLY A 307 -3.20 32.02 -9.56
N TRP A 308 -4.36 31.36 -9.61
CA TRP A 308 -4.88 30.56 -8.48
C TRP A 308 -4.82 29.07 -8.73
N THR A 309 -4.76 28.66 -10.01
CA THR A 309 -4.77 27.26 -10.40
C THR A 309 -3.65 26.97 -11.38
N ILE A 310 -2.79 26.01 -11.02
CA ILE A 310 -1.56 25.69 -11.74
C ILE A 310 -1.46 24.18 -12.00
N VAL A 311 -0.50 23.78 -12.82
CA VAL A 311 -0.09 22.39 -12.99
C VAL A 311 1.29 22.22 -12.37
N HIS A 312 1.45 21.24 -11.48
CA HIS A 312 2.74 20.96 -10.85
C HIS A 312 3.70 20.33 -11.85
N VAL A 313 4.76 21.07 -12.16
CA VAL A 313 5.91 20.67 -12.97
C VAL A 313 7.20 21.12 -12.28
N ASN A 314 8.35 20.69 -12.78
CA ASN A 314 9.66 21.23 -12.42
C ASN A 314 10.16 22.21 -13.51
N MET A 315 11.31 22.84 -13.28
CA MET A 315 11.97 23.76 -14.19
C MET A 315 13.03 23.08 -15.06
N ASP A 316 13.26 23.67 -16.23
CA ASP A 316 14.37 23.37 -17.14
C ASP A 316 15.62 24.10 -16.64
N TYR A 317 16.58 23.31 -16.12
CA TYR A 317 17.81 23.85 -15.55
C TYR A 317 18.64 24.65 -16.55
N ASP A 318 18.71 24.22 -17.82
CA ASP A 318 19.54 24.89 -18.82
C ASP A 318 19.02 26.29 -19.12
N LYS A 319 17.69 26.46 -19.15
CA LYS A 319 17.06 27.78 -19.27
C LYS A 319 17.30 28.65 -18.03
N VAL A 320 17.18 28.08 -16.83
CA VAL A 320 17.47 28.81 -15.57
C VAL A 320 18.92 29.27 -15.56
N LYS A 321 19.85 28.37 -15.89
CA LYS A 321 21.29 28.64 -15.95
C LYS A 321 21.65 29.69 -17.00
N ALA A 322 20.93 29.73 -18.12
CA ALA A 322 21.10 30.75 -19.16
C ALA A 322 20.65 32.16 -18.71
N GLY A 323 20.04 32.30 -17.53
CA GLY A 323 19.55 33.58 -17.01
C GLY A 323 18.24 34.03 -17.65
N ASN A 324 17.47 33.10 -18.23
CA ASN A 324 16.13 33.40 -18.74
C ASN A 324 15.20 33.83 -17.60
N ASN A 325 14.12 34.54 -17.95
CA ASN A 325 13.07 34.83 -17.00
C ASN A 325 12.48 33.50 -16.47
N ILE A 326 12.34 33.38 -15.13
CA ILE A 326 11.92 32.13 -14.49
C ILE A 326 10.56 31.62 -15.00
N TYR A 327 9.68 32.52 -15.44
CA TYR A 327 8.37 32.19 -16.00
C TYR A 327 8.44 31.52 -17.39
N ASP A 328 9.59 31.60 -18.07
CA ASP A 328 9.85 30.93 -19.36
C ASP A 328 10.60 29.59 -19.19
N CYS A 329 10.92 29.23 -17.94
CA CYS A 329 11.76 28.08 -17.59
C CYS A 329 10.99 26.81 -17.23
N LEU A 330 9.66 26.77 -17.35
CA LEU A 330 8.90 25.55 -17.05
C LEU A 330 9.32 24.41 -17.99
N ASP A 331 9.50 23.23 -17.41
CA ASP A 331 9.74 22.01 -18.14
C ASP A 331 8.44 21.22 -18.25
N LEU A 332 7.93 21.13 -19.48
CA LEU A 332 6.67 20.47 -19.81
C LEU A 332 6.87 19.09 -20.46
N THR A 333 8.11 18.71 -20.80
CA THR A 333 8.36 17.59 -21.73
C THR A 333 9.38 16.57 -21.23
N ASN A 334 10.33 16.94 -20.37
CA ASN A 334 11.38 16.03 -19.92
C ASN A 334 10.89 15.14 -18.75
N TYR A 335 9.97 14.22 -19.05
CA TYR A 335 9.40 13.28 -18.10
C TYR A 335 9.26 11.87 -18.72
N PRO A 336 9.27 10.79 -17.91
CA PRO A 336 9.39 10.79 -16.46
C PRO A 336 10.73 11.27 -15.94
N ARG A 337 10.70 12.02 -14.84
CA ARG A 337 11.89 12.30 -14.03
C ARG A 337 12.12 11.15 -13.06
N HIS A 338 13.37 10.80 -12.79
CA HIS A 338 13.71 9.57 -12.06
C HIS A 338 14.93 9.70 -11.13
N PRO A 339 14.99 10.68 -10.21
CA PRO A 339 16.12 10.81 -9.28
C PRO A 339 16.34 9.55 -8.41
N GLY A 340 15.27 8.78 -8.18
CA GLY A 340 15.31 7.43 -7.62
C GLY A 340 14.05 6.62 -7.95
N THR A 341 12.92 7.30 -8.18
CA THR A 341 11.67 6.68 -8.64
C THR A 341 11.00 7.59 -9.69
N LYS A 342 10.17 7.03 -10.58
CA LYS A 342 9.67 7.77 -11.77
C LYS A 342 8.50 8.68 -11.43
N THR A 343 8.51 9.92 -11.91
CA THR A 343 7.47 10.92 -11.65
C THR A 343 7.03 11.64 -12.92
N TRP A 344 5.75 12.03 -12.98
CA TRP A 344 5.11 12.65 -14.16
C TRP A 344 4.17 13.80 -13.78
N PRO A 345 4.04 14.83 -14.64
CA PRO A 345 3.08 15.91 -14.47
C PRO A 345 1.66 15.38 -14.62
N ALA A 346 0.95 15.34 -13.52
CA ALA A 346 -0.47 15.01 -13.48
C ALA A 346 -1.24 15.83 -12.43
N THR A 347 -0.54 16.60 -11.59
CA THR A 347 -1.17 17.31 -10.46
C THR A 347 -1.65 18.69 -10.90
N VAL A 348 -2.94 18.95 -10.69
CA VAL A 348 -3.54 20.28 -10.78
C VAL A 348 -3.74 20.81 -9.37
N GLN A 349 -3.24 22.00 -9.09
CA GLN A 349 -3.24 22.59 -7.74
C GLN A 349 -4.12 23.82 -7.70
N PHE A 350 -5.07 23.84 -6.77
CA PHE A 350 -6.03 24.92 -6.53
C PHE A 350 -5.53 25.83 -5.41
N MET A 351 -4.37 26.44 -5.66
CA MET A 351 -3.52 27.17 -4.71
C MET A 351 -4.18 28.39 -4.08
N GLY A 352 -5.01 29.10 -4.85
CA GLY A 352 -5.51 30.42 -4.48
C GLY A 352 -4.45 31.53 -4.59
N PRO A 353 -4.68 32.69 -3.95
CA PRO A 353 -3.80 33.84 -4.08
C PRO A 353 -2.38 33.54 -3.58
N TYR A 354 -1.39 34.13 -4.26
CA TYR A 354 0.00 34.06 -3.82
C TYR A 354 0.21 34.78 -2.49
N SER A 355 1.00 34.16 -1.61
CA SER A 355 1.48 34.79 -0.39
C SER A 355 2.97 35.08 -0.53
N ALA A 356 3.36 36.33 -0.31
CA ALA A 356 4.76 36.75 -0.22
C ALA A 356 5.38 36.48 1.16
N GLU A 357 4.61 35.94 2.11
CA GLU A 357 5.03 35.57 3.47
C GLU A 357 4.74 34.08 3.74
N GLU A 358 5.34 33.52 4.79
CA GLU A 358 4.99 32.17 5.27
C GLU A 358 3.55 32.16 5.81
N VAL A 359 2.80 31.09 5.50
CA VAL A 359 1.42 30.92 5.96
C VAL A 359 1.33 29.74 6.90
N GLN A 360 0.62 29.90 8.03
CA GLN A 360 0.34 28.77 8.92
C GLN A 360 -0.95 28.05 8.50
N GLY A 361 -0.88 26.72 8.42
CA GLY A 361 -2.02 25.86 8.10
C GLY A 361 -1.93 25.30 6.67
N VAL A 362 -1.92 23.97 6.56
CA VAL A 362 -1.85 23.28 5.27
C VAL A 362 -3.08 23.62 4.43
N ALA A 363 -2.88 23.97 3.16
CA ALA A 363 -3.89 24.38 2.21
C ALA A 363 -4.69 25.63 2.63
N ALA A 364 -4.11 26.52 3.45
CA ALA A 364 -4.82 27.68 4.02
C ALA A 364 -5.47 28.59 2.98
N HIS A 365 -4.89 28.69 1.78
CA HIS A 365 -5.42 29.48 0.66
C HIS A 365 -6.13 28.65 -0.40
N SER A 366 -6.34 27.35 -0.16
CA SER A 366 -6.97 26.46 -1.12
C SER A 366 -8.32 26.99 -1.60
N VAL A 367 -8.45 27.05 -2.93
CA VAL A 367 -9.70 27.40 -3.62
C VAL A 367 -10.45 26.17 -4.10
N LEU A 368 -9.93 24.95 -3.85
CA LEU A 368 -10.58 23.69 -4.23
C LEU A 368 -11.98 23.54 -3.63
N LYS A 369 -12.19 24.10 -2.43
CA LYS A 369 -13.50 24.10 -1.74
C LYS A 369 -14.62 24.70 -2.59
N TYR A 370 -14.33 25.68 -3.46
CA TYR A 370 -15.36 26.28 -4.32
C TYR A 370 -15.80 25.31 -5.43
N VAL A 371 -14.88 24.49 -5.95
CA VAL A 371 -15.20 23.44 -6.94
C VAL A 371 -15.99 22.32 -6.28
N GLN A 372 -15.61 21.90 -5.07
CA GLN A 372 -16.36 20.89 -4.31
C GLN A 372 -17.77 21.36 -3.96
N GLN A 373 -17.90 22.61 -3.49
CA GLN A 373 -19.19 23.21 -3.20
C GLN A 373 -20.07 23.28 -4.45
N ALA A 374 -19.53 23.69 -5.60
CA ALA A 374 -20.27 23.70 -6.86
C ALA A 374 -20.80 22.32 -7.25
N CYS A 375 -20.04 21.25 -6.99
CA CYS A 375 -20.50 19.88 -7.23
C CYS A 375 -21.69 19.48 -6.33
N LEU A 376 -21.66 19.85 -5.05
CA LEU A 376 -22.81 19.64 -4.15
C LEU A 376 -24.00 20.51 -4.55
N ASP A 377 -23.77 21.78 -4.87
CA ASP A 377 -24.81 22.72 -5.28
C ASP A 377 -25.51 22.22 -6.55
N LYS A 378 -24.77 21.68 -7.51
CA LYS A 378 -25.33 21.03 -8.70
C LYS A 378 -26.19 19.82 -8.32
N ALA A 379 -25.67 18.94 -7.45
CA ALA A 379 -26.42 17.77 -6.98
C ALA A 379 -27.76 18.13 -6.32
N VAL A 380 -27.78 19.21 -5.53
CA VAL A 380 -28.99 19.71 -4.86
C VAL A 380 -29.93 20.38 -5.87
N LYS A 381 -29.41 21.33 -6.65
CA LYS A 381 -30.22 22.18 -7.54
C LYS A 381 -30.82 21.42 -8.71
N ASP A 382 -30.05 20.56 -9.36
CA ASP A 382 -30.45 19.94 -10.63
C ASP A 382 -31.09 18.56 -10.42
N TYR A 383 -30.80 17.89 -9.30
CA TYR A 383 -31.24 16.51 -9.05
C TYR A 383 -32.04 16.34 -7.75
N GLY A 384 -32.21 17.40 -6.93
CA GLY A 384 -32.99 17.33 -5.70
C GLY A 384 -32.34 16.50 -4.59
N THR A 385 -31.01 16.38 -4.60
CA THR A 385 -30.26 15.72 -3.51
C THR A 385 -30.56 16.39 -2.17
N THR A 386 -30.70 15.60 -1.11
CA THR A 386 -30.84 16.12 0.26
C THR A 386 -29.55 15.89 1.04
N LEU A 387 -29.03 16.92 1.70
CA LEU A 387 -27.80 16.87 2.50
C LEU A 387 -28.12 17.14 3.97
N TYR A 388 -27.59 16.30 4.86
CA TYR A 388 -27.72 16.44 6.31
C TYR A 388 -26.33 16.59 6.94
N TYR A 389 -26.04 17.78 7.46
CA TYR A 389 -24.88 18.04 8.30
C TYR A 389 -25.22 17.76 9.77
N GLY A 390 -24.19 17.62 10.62
CA GLY A 390 -24.38 17.26 12.03
C GLY A 390 -25.08 15.91 12.22
N THR A 391 -25.00 15.00 11.24
CA THR A 391 -25.73 13.74 11.21
C THR A 391 -24.77 12.57 10.98
N SER A 392 -24.55 11.77 12.02
CA SER A 392 -23.58 10.68 12.04
C SER A 392 -24.27 9.34 11.78
N ALA A 393 -23.83 8.62 10.75
CA ALA A 393 -24.25 7.23 10.51
C ALA A 393 -23.74 6.31 11.63
N LYS A 394 -24.63 5.47 12.18
CA LYS A 394 -24.33 4.64 13.35
C LYS A 394 -24.34 3.14 13.04
N VAL A 395 -25.27 2.69 12.19
CA VAL A 395 -25.47 1.25 11.90
C VAL A 395 -25.95 1.05 10.46
N LEU A 396 -25.37 0.09 9.75
CA LEU A 396 -25.88 -0.40 8.46
C LEU A 396 -26.89 -1.52 8.70
N LEU A 397 -28.03 -1.43 8.01
CA LEU A 397 -29.09 -2.41 8.05
C LEU A 397 -28.88 -3.44 6.95
N LYS A 398 -29.11 -4.72 7.27
CA LYS A 398 -29.02 -5.83 6.32
C LYS A 398 -30.29 -6.66 6.32
N ASP A 399 -30.64 -7.20 5.16
CA ASP A 399 -31.66 -8.25 5.05
C ASP A 399 -31.06 -9.65 5.31
N ASP A 400 -31.91 -10.68 5.25
CA ASP A 400 -31.55 -12.08 5.49
C ASP A 400 -30.56 -12.64 4.44
N SER A 401 -30.45 -12.00 3.27
CA SER A 401 -29.46 -12.36 2.25
C SER A 401 -28.07 -11.79 2.55
N GLY A 402 -27.97 -10.88 3.53
CA GLY A 402 -26.76 -10.14 3.85
C GLY A 402 -26.58 -8.86 3.04
N ARG A 403 -27.53 -8.48 2.19
CA ARG A 403 -27.51 -7.23 1.43
C ARG A 403 -27.75 -6.04 2.36
N VAL A 404 -26.98 -4.97 2.18
CA VAL A 404 -27.22 -3.70 2.88
C VAL A 404 -28.43 -2.98 2.30
N THR A 405 -29.42 -2.71 3.14
CA THR A 405 -30.74 -2.16 2.76
C THR A 405 -31.03 -0.82 3.42
N GLY A 406 -30.14 -0.31 4.28
CA GLY A 406 -30.32 1.00 4.88
C GLY A 406 -29.23 1.39 5.84
N VAL A 407 -29.41 2.56 6.45
CA VAL A 407 -28.56 3.09 7.52
C VAL A 407 -29.42 3.76 8.58
N ILE A 408 -29.09 3.56 9.85
CA ILE A 408 -29.59 4.39 10.96
C ILE A 408 -28.52 5.44 11.25
N ALA A 409 -28.92 6.70 11.22
CA ALA A 409 -28.09 7.83 11.59
C ALA A 409 -28.68 8.58 12.78
N GLU A 410 -27.84 9.34 13.47
CA GLU A 410 -28.20 10.15 14.62
C GLU A 410 -27.68 11.57 14.43
N ASP A 411 -28.54 12.57 14.58
CA ASP A 411 -28.14 13.97 14.53
C ASP A 411 -27.54 14.47 15.86
N VAL A 412 -27.02 15.70 15.87
CA VAL A 412 -26.42 16.33 17.05
C VAL A 412 -27.39 16.49 18.24
N ASP A 413 -28.70 16.50 17.98
CA ASP A 413 -29.74 16.57 19.00
C ASP A 413 -30.15 15.17 19.51
N GLY A 414 -29.56 14.11 18.95
CA GLY A 414 -29.81 12.71 19.32
C GLY A 414 -31.03 12.08 18.65
N LYS A 415 -31.64 12.75 17.66
CA LYS A 415 -32.75 12.21 16.86
C LYS A 415 -32.22 11.12 15.94
N LYS A 416 -32.92 9.97 15.92
CA LYS A 416 -32.54 8.78 15.16
C LYS A 416 -33.38 8.69 13.89
N ILE A 417 -32.71 8.67 12.75
CA ILE A 417 -33.35 8.62 11.43
C ILE A 417 -32.89 7.36 10.72
N GLN A 418 -33.84 6.55 10.25
CA GLN A 418 -33.57 5.41 9.39
C GLN A 418 -33.72 5.81 7.92
N TYR A 419 -32.71 5.56 7.12
CA TYR A 419 -32.75 5.70 5.68
C TYR A 419 -32.83 4.32 5.04
N ASN A 420 -33.97 3.98 4.43
CA ASN A 420 -34.10 2.77 3.63
C ASN A 420 -33.56 3.05 2.23
N VAL A 421 -32.65 2.21 1.75
CA VAL A 421 -32.01 2.37 0.44
C VAL A 421 -32.43 1.27 -0.52
N LYS A 422 -32.83 1.67 -1.72
CA LYS A 422 -33.16 0.71 -2.78
C LYS A 422 -31.91 0.16 -3.45
N LYS A 423 -30.91 1.00 -3.74
CA LYS A 423 -29.73 0.61 -4.54
C LYS A 423 -28.52 0.31 -3.67
N GLY A 424 -28.21 1.16 -2.69
CA GLY A 424 -27.12 0.86 -1.76
C GLY A 424 -26.61 2.07 -0.96
N VAL A 425 -25.56 1.83 -0.19
CA VAL A 425 -24.86 2.83 0.62
C VAL A 425 -23.42 2.95 0.15
N VAL A 426 -22.97 4.19 -0.08
CA VAL A 426 -21.56 4.50 -0.38
C VAL A 426 -20.94 5.15 0.84
N VAL A 427 -19.93 4.51 1.43
CA VAL A 427 -19.23 5.02 2.61
C VAL A 427 -17.98 5.77 2.19
N CYS A 428 -17.89 7.05 2.56
CA CYS A 428 -16.82 8.00 2.26
C CYS A 428 -16.31 8.74 3.50
N GLY A 429 -16.62 8.25 4.70
CA GLY A 429 -16.36 8.94 5.98
C GLY A 429 -14.91 8.95 6.48
N GLY A 430 -13.93 8.75 5.60
CA GLY A 430 -12.52 8.91 5.93
C GLY A 430 -11.90 7.76 6.76
N ASP A 431 -10.71 8.02 7.28
CA ASP A 431 -9.87 7.04 7.99
C ASP A 431 -10.00 7.08 9.52
N TYR A 432 -9.05 6.41 10.20
CA TYR A 432 -8.99 6.22 11.64
C TYR A 432 -7.73 6.82 12.29
N ALA A 433 -6.99 7.71 11.62
CA ALA A 433 -5.73 8.24 12.14
C ALA A 433 -5.92 9.04 13.45
N GLY A 434 -7.08 9.65 13.67
CA GLY A 434 -7.43 10.35 14.91
C GLY A 434 -7.86 9.42 16.06
N ASN A 435 -8.00 8.12 15.81
CA ASN A 435 -8.37 7.13 16.80
C ASN A 435 -7.14 6.37 17.30
N ALA A 436 -6.73 6.68 18.54
CA ALA A 436 -5.58 6.08 19.21
C ALA A 436 -5.68 4.54 19.33
N GLU A 437 -6.85 4.02 19.74
CA GLU A 437 -7.06 2.58 19.91
C GLU A 437 -6.97 1.83 18.58
N MET A 438 -7.62 2.36 17.54
CA MET A 438 -7.57 1.77 16.19
C MET A 438 -6.18 1.89 15.59
N SER A 439 -5.54 3.04 15.70
CA SER A 439 -4.18 3.25 15.18
C SER A 439 -3.20 2.28 15.83
N TRP A 440 -3.25 2.14 17.16
CA TRP A 440 -2.40 1.20 17.90
C TRP A 440 -2.63 -0.25 17.47
N ALA A 441 -3.88 -0.63 17.22
CA ALA A 441 -4.21 -1.99 16.80
C ALA A 441 -3.87 -2.28 15.31
N LEU A 442 -3.96 -1.29 14.44
CA LEU A 442 -3.90 -1.50 12.99
C LEU A 442 -2.57 -1.08 12.35
N LEU A 443 -1.87 -0.09 12.91
CA LEU A 443 -0.58 0.42 12.40
C LEU A 443 0.59 -0.20 13.18
N THR A 444 0.65 -1.53 13.21
CA THR A 444 1.51 -2.30 14.13
C THR A 444 3.00 -1.97 14.02
N GLU A 445 3.52 -1.71 12.81
CA GLU A 445 4.93 -1.32 12.64
C GLU A 445 5.24 0.04 13.28
N TYR A 446 4.36 1.02 13.10
CA TYR A 446 4.50 2.35 13.68
C TYR A 446 4.30 2.32 15.20
N MET A 447 3.33 1.53 15.66
CA MET A 447 3.10 1.27 17.08
C MET A 447 4.35 0.68 17.74
N GLU A 448 4.97 -0.36 17.16
CA GLU A 448 6.21 -0.94 17.70
C GLU A 448 7.34 0.09 17.81
N ARG A 449 7.49 0.96 16.81
CA ARG A 449 8.50 2.03 16.87
C ARG A 449 8.16 3.01 17.99
N PHE A 450 6.90 3.43 18.11
CA PHE A 450 6.44 4.37 19.12
C PHE A 450 6.61 3.84 20.55
N GLU A 451 6.30 2.56 20.77
CA GLU A 451 6.50 1.91 22.06
C GLU A 451 7.98 1.81 22.45
N ARG A 452 8.89 1.56 21.48
CA ARG A 452 10.35 1.54 21.74
C ARG A 452 10.89 2.89 22.20
N GLU A 453 10.19 3.98 21.93
CA GLU A 453 10.52 5.32 22.40
C GLU A 453 9.82 5.70 23.70
N GLY A 454 9.04 4.79 24.29
CA GLY A 454 8.25 5.03 25.49
C GLY A 454 6.90 5.69 25.23
N GLY A 455 6.44 5.73 23.98
CA GLY A 455 5.11 6.24 23.61
C GLY A 455 3.98 5.35 24.12
N LEU A 456 2.85 5.97 24.47
CA LEU A 456 1.66 5.29 25.01
C LEU A 456 0.51 5.27 24.00
N GLN A 457 -0.38 4.28 24.11
CA GLN A 457 -1.54 4.14 23.21
C GLN A 457 -2.37 5.41 23.11
N ALA A 458 -2.66 6.09 24.22
CA ALA A 458 -3.50 7.29 24.25
C ALA A 458 -2.96 8.44 23.38
N ASP A 459 -1.64 8.47 23.18
CA ASP A 459 -0.93 9.50 22.42
C ASP A 459 -0.71 9.11 20.95
N PHE A 460 -0.95 7.85 20.59
CA PHE A 460 -0.67 7.31 19.26
C PHE A 460 -1.80 7.60 18.25
N LYS A 461 -2.00 8.89 17.96
CA LYS A 461 -3.01 9.38 17.01
C LYS A 461 -2.53 10.63 16.29
N SER A 462 -3.15 10.91 15.16
CA SER A 462 -2.94 12.16 14.43
C SER A 462 -3.48 13.35 15.20
N GLY A 463 -2.75 14.47 15.11
CA GLY A 463 -3.19 15.75 15.67
C GLY A 463 -4.29 16.43 14.85
N MET A 464 -4.57 16.00 13.62
CA MET A 464 -5.69 16.57 12.86
C MET A 464 -6.99 15.82 13.17
N GLY A 465 -8.02 16.57 13.58
CA GLY A 465 -9.31 16.02 14.04
C GLY A 465 -10.17 15.36 12.95
N GLY A 466 -11.34 14.84 13.36
CA GLY A 466 -12.39 14.34 12.46
C GLY A 466 -12.20 12.93 11.88
N ARG A 467 -11.15 12.20 12.25
CA ARG A 467 -10.77 10.87 11.70
C ARG A 467 -10.86 9.78 12.76
N ASP A 468 -12.04 9.61 13.33
CA ASP A 468 -12.27 8.75 14.49
C ASP A 468 -12.43 7.25 14.14
N GLY A 469 -12.38 6.92 12.85
CA GLY A 469 -12.53 5.56 12.35
C GLY A 469 -13.95 5.01 12.37
N SER A 470 -14.96 5.83 12.67
CA SER A 470 -16.38 5.43 12.66
C SER A 470 -16.82 4.80 11.34
N ALA A 471 -16.41 5.38 10.20
CA ALA A 471 -16.69 4.83 8.87
C ALA A 471 -16.10 3.42 8.67
N VAL A 472 -14.84 3.21 9.10
CA VAL A 472 -14.19 1.90 9.00
C VAL A 472 -14.86 0.89 9.93
N LYS A 473 -15.26 1.27 11.14
CA LYS A 473 -16.04 0.41 12.05
C LYS A 473 -17.38 0.02 11.43
N LEU A 474 -18.10 0.99 10.86
CA LEU A 474 -19.39 0.76 10.18
C LEU A 474 -19.27 -0.30 9.09
N LEU A 475 -18.23 -0.19 8.26
CA LEU A 475 -17.92 -1.14 7.19
C LEU A 475 -17.56 -2.52 7.75
N CYS A 476 -16.74 -2.58 8.80
CA CYS A 476 -16.35 -3.84 9.45
C CYS A 476 -17.53 -4.55 10.11
N TRP A 477 -18.43 -3.83 10.79
CA TRP A 477 -19.64 -4.41 11.38
C TRP A 477 -20.61 -4.97 10.32
N ALA A 478 -20.61 -4.43 9.11
CA ALA A 478 -21.36 -4.99 8.00
C ALA A 478 -20.75 -6.29 7.43
N GLY A 479 -19.49 -6.59 7.76
CA GLY A 479 -18.74 -7.78 7.32
C GLY A 479 -17.47 -7.46 6.54
N GLY A 480 -17.18 -6.18 6.27
CA GLY A 480 -16.00 -5.75 5.53
C GLY A 480 -14.70 -6.05 6.29
N MET A 481 -13.62 -6.21 5.54
CA MET A 481 -12.29 -6.48 6.08
C MET A 481 -11.33 -5.34 5.72
N VAL A 482 -10.61 -4.79 6.68
CA VAL A 482 -9.47 -3.89 6.40
C VAL A 482 -8.32 -4.71 5.82
N GLU A 483 -7.65 -4.15 4.81
CA GLU A 483 -6.46 -4.75 4.20
C GLU A 483 -5.44 -5.25 5.24
N PRO A 484 -4.71 -6.35 4.97
CA PRO A 484 -3.76 -6.93 5.92
C PRO A 484 -2.53 -6.04 6.16
N ALA A 485 -1.87 -6.23 7.30
CA ALA A 485 -0.63 -5.51 7.65
C ALA A 485 0.56 -5.93 6.74
N PRO A 486 1.62 -5.09 6.62
CA PRO A 486 1.82 -3.78 7.25
C PRO A 486 0.98 -2.66 6.62
N ARG A 487 0.52 -1.72 7.45
CA ARG A 487 -0.32 -0.58 7.05
C ARG A 487 0.43 0.73 7.25
N GLY A 488 0.28 1.65 6.30
CA GLY A 488 0.94 2.95 6.30
C GLY A 488 0.09 4.09 6.87
N THR A 489 0.77 5.19 7.19
CA THR A 489 0.17 6.52 7.33
C THR A 489 0.72 7.44 6.26
N MET A 490 0.15 8.64 6.08
CA MET A 490 0.62 9.63 5.10
C MET A 490 1.90 10.33 5.57
N LEU A 491 2.88 9.52 5.98
CA LEU A 491 4.25 9.92 6.14
C LEU A 491 4.93 9.72 4.78
N LEU A 492 5.28 10.82 4.13
CA LEU A 492 6.17 10.82 2.99
C LEU A 492 7.43 11.61 3.34
N GLY A 493 8.57 11.08 2.93
CA GLY A 493 9.84 11.68 3.25
C GLY A 493 10.27 11.39 4.67
N GLY A 494 11.40 11.99 5.02
CA GLY A 494 12.14 11.78 6.24
C GLY A 494 13.57 12.26 6.01
N GLY A 495 14.40 12.21 7.03
CA GLY A 495 15.76 12.72 6.94
C GLY A 495 15.81 14.21 7.24
N ILE A 496 16.63 14.93 6.48
CA ILE A 496 16.89 16.35 6.73
C ILE A 496 16.11 17.21 5.74
N ASN A 497 15.38 18.20 6.26
CA ASN A 497 14.63 19.15 5.45
C ASN A 497 15.48 20.37 5.05
N GLY A 498 15.17 20.96 3.89
CA GLY A 498 15.75 22.20 3.39
C GLY A 498 14.77 22.95 2.47
N PRO A 499 15.09 24.19 2.05
CA PRO A 499 14.17 25.00 1.24
C PRO A 499 14.09 24.53 -0.23
N TRP A 500 14.97 23.62 -0.64
CA TRP A 500 15.14 23.16 -2.02
C TRP A 500 14.17 22.05 -2.45
N GLY A 501 13.23 21.66 -1.59
CA GLY A 501 12.37 20.49 -1.82
C GLY A 501 13.07 19.17 -1.59
N SER A 502 12.36 18.08 -1.85
CA SER A 502 12.85 16.72 -1.62
C SER A 502 13.80 16.23 -2.74
N ASN A 503 14.75 15.35 -2.39
CA ASN A 503 15.37 14.32 -3.26
C ASN A 503 16.60 14.60 -4.12
N SER A 504 17.32 15.71 -3.94
CA SER A 504 18.51 15.95 -4.78
C SER A 504 19.77 16.31 -4.03
N MET A 505 19.68 16.59 -2.74
CA MET A 505 20.83 17.01 -1.94
C MET A 505 21.50 15.82 -1.24
N LEU A 506 22.78 15.96 -0.92
CA LEU A 506 23.56 14.93 -0.23
C LEU A 506 23.17 14.89 1.25
N TRP A 507 22.89 13.70 1.79
CA TRP A 507 22.56 13.52 3.20
C TRP A 507 23.61 12.70 3.94
N LEU A 508 23.99 13.18 5.12
CA LEU A 508 24.96 12.55 6.00
C LEU A 508 24.35 12.37 7.39
N ASN A 509 24.59 11.22 8.01
CA ASN A 509 24.11 10.92 9.36
C ASN A 509 25.01 11.54 10.43
N HIS A 510 24.70 11.27 11.70
CA HIS A 510 25.45 11.76 12.86
C HIS A 510 26.92 11.32 12.91
N GLU A 511 27.27 10.23 12.23
CA GLU A 511 28.65 9.75 12.09
C GLU A 511 29.37 10.37 10.88
N GLY A 512 28.72 11.29 10.17
CA GLY A 512 29.23 11.92 8.95
C GLY A 512 29.14 11.04 7.69
N LYS A 513 28.37 9.95 7.70
CA LYS A 513 28.30 9.00 6.56
C LYS A 513 27.00 9.15 5.77
N ARG A 514 27.08 8.92 4.45
CA ARG A 514 25.88 8.65 3.63
C ARG A 514 25.19 7.38 4.12
N TYR A 515 23.87 7.31 3.95
CA TYR A 515 23.09 6.20 4.48
C TYR A 515 21.89 5.75 3.61
N CYS A 516 21.59 6.47 2.53
CA CYS A 516 20.49 6.12 1.64
C CYS A 516 20.68 6.71 0.24
N ASN A 517 19.81 6.28 -0.68
CA ASN A 517 19.56 6.98 -1.92
C ASN A 517 18.57 8.13 -1.64
N GLU A 518 19.08 9.35 -1.62
CA GLU A 518 18.28 10.55 -1.35
C GLU A 518 17.23 10.80 -2.45
N GLY A 519 17.46 10.30 -3.65
CA GLY A 519 16.53 10.36 -4.79
C GLY A 519 15.25 9.55 -4.61
N ASN A 520 15.22 8.60 -3.67
CA ASN A 520 14.07 7.73 -3.40
C ASN A 520 13.40 8.10 -2.06
N VAL A 521 12.46 9.05 -2.09
CA VAL A 521 11.73 9.54 -0.90
C VAL A 521 11.15 8.40 -0.06
N THR A 522 10.49 7.46 -0.74
CA THR A 522 9.73 6.39 -0.10
C THR A 522 10.65 5.49 0.71
N GLY A 523 11.85 5.20 0.17
CA GLY A 523 12.88 4.47 0.90
C GLY A 523 13.58 5.31 1.97
N ALA A 524 13.78 6.60 1.70
CA ALA A 524 14.58 7.49 2.54
C ALA A 524 14.02 7.61 3.97
N ALA A 525 12.71 7.72 4.13
CA ALA A 525 12.05 7.77 5.44
C ALA A 525 12.44 6.58 6.34
N THR A 526 12.35 5.37 5.79
CA THR A 526 12.67 4.14 6.51
C THR A 526 14.17 4.02 6.77
N ALA A 527 15.02 4.49 5.85
CA ALA A 527 16.46 4.52 6.03
C ALA A 527 16.87 5.49 7.15
N THR A 528 16.25 6.68 7.21
CA THR A 528 16.46 7.67 8.28
C THR A 528 16.06 7.11 9.64
N ALA A 529 14.91 6.45 9.73
CA ALA A 529 14.42 5.91 10.99
C ALA A 529 15.31 4.77 11.56
N ARG A 530 16.21 4.21 10.74
CA ARG A 530 17.19 3.19 11.17
C ARG A 530 18.53 3.78 11.59
N GLN A 531 18.72 5.09 11.46
CA GLN A 531 19.95 5.75 11.91
C GLN A 531 19.99 5.83 13.45
N LYS A 532 21.20 5.91 14.00
CA LYS A 532 21.39 6.27 15.40
C LYS A 532 20.80 7.65 15.64
N ALA A 533 20.12 7.83 16.78
CA ALA A 533 19.57 9.12 17.17
C ALA A 533 20.69 10.18 17.25
N GLY A 534 20.47 11.33 16.64
CA GLY A 534 21.44 12.43 16.57
C GLY A 534 21.21 13.35 15.37
N ASP A 535 22.01 14.41 15.27
CA ASP A 535 21.90 15.33 14.14
C ASP A 535 22.39 14.68 12.83
N GLY A 536 21.64 14.90 11.76
CA GLY A 536 22.05 14.65 10.38
C GLY A 536 22.22 15.96 9.63
N TYR A 537 22.87 15.87 8.47
CA TYR A 537 23.33 17.02 7.68
C TYR A 537 22.93 16.87 6.22
N LEU A 538 22.26 17.86 5.67
CA LEU A 538 22.03 18.03 4.24
C LEU A 538 23.04 19.04 3.72
N VAL A 539 23.75 18.70 2.65
CA VAL A 539 24.85 19.53 2.12
C VAL A 539 24.67 19.77 0.62
N THR A 540 24.92 21.01 0.20
CA THR A 540 24.97 21.43 -1.21
C THR A 540 25.93 22.60 -1.38
N ASP A 541 26.05 23.13 -2.59
CA ASP A 541 26.95 24.21 -2.93
C ASP A 541 26.27 25.28 -3.81
N SER A 542 27.05 26.15 -4.43
CA SER A 542 26.53 27.21 -5.32
C SER A 542 25.71 26.69 -6.51
N ASN A 543 25.81 25.40 -6.86
CA ASN A 543 25.06 24.75 -7.92
C ASN A 543 23.74 24.13 -7.45
N PHE A 544 23.24 24.49 -6.26
CA PHE A 544 21.99 23.94 -5.69
C PHE A 544 20.78 23.97 -6.66
N MET A 545 20.70 24.94 -7.57
CA MET A 545 19.61 25.00 -8.56
C MET A 545 19.61 23.83 -9.53
N GLN A 546 20.76 23.23 -9.83
CA GLN A 546 20.84 22.00 -10.63
C GLN A 546 20.12 20.86 -9.91
N SER A 547 20.35 20.72 -8.60
CA SER A 547 19.69 19.73 -7.77
C SER A 547 18.18 19.97 -7.67
N VAL A 548 17.74 21.22 -7.42
CA VAL A 548 16.31 21.58 -7.40
C VAL A 548 15.62 21.20 -8.72
N CYS A 549 16.24 21.56 -9.84
CA CYS A 549 15.72 21.25 -11.17
C CYS A 549 15.90 19.78 -11.57
N ALA A 550 16.63 18.97 -10.80
CA ALA A 550 16.77 17.51 -11.01
C ALA A 550 15.76 16.69 -10.20
N CYS A 551 15.11 17.30 -9.20
CA CYS A 551 14.08 16.64 -8.38
C CYS A 551 12.95 16.06 -9.24
N GLY A 552 12.33 14.98 -8.73
CA GLY A 552 11.03 14.51 -9.22
C GLY A 552 9.92 15.51 -8.91
N ILE A 553 8.66 15.12 -9.14
CA ILE A 553 7.46 15.93 -8.84
C ILE A 553 6.44 15.16 -7.99
N GLU A 554 6.96 14.31 -7.12
CA GLU A 554 6.20 13.69 -6.04
C GLU A 554 5.89 14.68 -4.91
N HIS A 555 5.12 14.26 -3.91
CA HIS A 555 4.76 15.18 -2.83
C HIS A 555 6.00 15.62 -2.02
N GLY A 556 6.15 16.93 -1.79
CA GLY A 556 7.35 17.55 -1.21
C GLY A 556 8.40 18.01 -2.24
N ALA A 557 8.19 17.75 -3.53
CA ALA A 557 9.07 18.21 -4.60
C ALA A 557 8.95 19.73 -4.88
N PRO A 558 10.02 20.37 -5.40
CA PRO A 558 9.95 21.73 -5.92
C PRO A 558 8.77 21.98 -6.86
N ASN A 559 8.12 23.12 -6.70
CA ASN A 559 6.89 23.45 -7.40
C ASN A 559 7.13 24.50 -8.49
N GLY A 560 7.58 24.03 -9.66
CA GLY A 560 7.79 24.89 -10.83
C GLY A 560 6.51 25.41 -11.47
N GLY A 561 5.35 24.83 -11.13
CA GLY A 561 4.03 25.36 -11.51
C GLY A 561 3.77 26.76 -10.94
N ARG A 562 4.53 27.17 -9.92
CA ARG A 562 4.57 28.52 -9.35
C ARG A 562 5.99 29.11 -9.53
N PRO A 563 6.34 29.65 -10.72
CA PRO A 563 7.70 30.09 -11.02
C PRO A 563 8.29 31.11 -10.03
N GLN A 564 7.45 31.96 -9.43
CA GLN A 564 7.88 32.91 -8.41
C GLN A 564 8.60 32.25 -7.22
N TYR A 565 8.27 31.01 -6.87
CA TYR A 565 8.91 30.30 -5.76
C TYR A 565 10.40 30.02 -6.02
N TYR A 566 10.77 29.82 -7.29
CA TYR A 566 12.17 29.63 -7.68
C TYR A 566 12.94 30.95 -7.64
N GLN A 567 12.32 32.02 -8.12
CA GLN A 567 12.93 33.35 -8.07
C GLN A 567 13.16 33.82 -6.63
N ASP A 568 12.17 33.58 -5.76
CA ASP A 568 12.26 33.88 -4.33
C ASP A 568 13.38 33.08 -3.67
N LEU A 569 13.47 31.77 -3.93
CA LEU A 569 14.55 30.92 -3.42
C LEU A 569 15.93 31.43 -3.87
N MET A 570 16.11 31.76 -5.16
CA MET A 570 17.37 32.29 -5.67
C MET A 570 17.77 33.60 -4.99
N ASN A 571 16.81 34.51 -4.79
CA ASN A 571 17.03 35.79 -4.14
C ASN A 571 17.41 35.61 -2.66
N ASP A 572 16.68 34.76 -1.93
CA ASP A 572 16.91 34.50 -0.51
C ASP A 572 18.27 33.83 -0.29
N MET A 573 18.61 32.83 -1.10
CA MET A 573 19.88 32.11 -1.04
C MET A 573 21.09 33.03 -1.32
N ALA A 574 20.94 33.99 -2.24
CA ALA A 574 21.95 34.99 -2.53
C ALA A 574 22.15 35.96 -1.35
N ALA A 575 21.09 36.26 -0.60
CA ALA A 575 21.10 37.20 0.52
C ALA A 575 21.69 36.61 1.83
N ILE A 576 21.93 35.30 1.91
CA ILE A 576 22.49 34.68 3.12
C ILE A 576 23.92 35.22 3.38
N PRO A 577 24.20 35.75 4.59
CA PRO A 577 25.55 36.15 4.98
C PRO A 577 26.45 34.92 5.21
N THR A 578 27.64 34.93 4.60
CA THR A 578 28.63 33.86 4.78
C THR A 578 29.22 33.87 6.21
N GLY A 579 29.41 32.69 6.79
CA GLY A 579 30.16 32.52 8.05
C GLY A 579 29.38 32.90 9.31
N LYS A 580 28.07 33.17 9.20
CA LYS A 580 27.22 33.50 10.34
C LYS A 580 27.00 32.26 11.21
N SER A 581 27.20 32.39 12.53
CA SER A 581 27.04 31.30 13.51
C SER A 581 25.61 30.76 13.59
N GLU A 582 24.62 31.64 13.43
CA GLU A 582 23.21 31.27 13.38
C GLU A 582 22.73 31.11 11.94
N PRO A 583 21.88 30.11 11.64
CA PRO A 583 21.36 29.91 10.30
C PRO A 583 20.43 31.07 9.91
N THR A 584 20.20 31.19 8.60
CA THR A 584 19.21 32.13 8.03
C THR A 584 17.98 31.35 7.62
N GLN A 585 16.78 31.84 7.94
CA GLN A 585 15.54 31.24 7.47
C GLN A 585 15.32 31.57 6.01
N ILE A 586 15.06 30.55 5.20
CA ILE A 586 14.91 30.64 3.74
C ILE A 586 13.60 30.01 3.35
N ARG A 587 12.83 30.72 2.52
CA ARG A 587 11.54 30.25 2.04
C ARG A 587 11.72 29.07 1.10
N GLY A 588 10.90 28.05 1.29
CA GLY A 588 10.91 26.84 0.47
C GLY A 588 10.22 27.05 -0.88
N CYS A 589 10.59 26.21 -1.85
CA CYS A 589 10.05 26.26 -3.20
C CYS A 589 9.04 25.14 -3.55
N PHE A 590 8.58 24.35 -2.58
CA PHE A 590 7.93 23.05 -2.82
C PHE A 590 6.49 22.91 -2.30
N VAL A 591 6.03 23.78 -1.40
CA VAL A 591 4.65 23.73 -0.84
C VAL A 591 3.93 25.07 -0.96
N ALA A 592 2.60 25.03 -0.96
CA ALA A 592 1.74 26.19 -1.21
C ALA A 592 1.86 27.28 -0.14
N GLU A 593 2.05 26.89 1.11
CA GLU A 593 2.12 27.72 2.30
C GLU A 593 3.49 28.42 2.46
N ARG A 594 4.43 28.06 1.58
CA ARG A 594 5.82 28.54 1.57
C ARG A 594 6.54 28.37 2.89
N MET A 595 6.49 27.16 3.45
CA MET A 595 7.31 26.78 4.60
C MET A 595 8.78 27.10 4.36
N GLY A 596 9.49 27.55 5.40
CA GLY A 596 10.91 27.83 5.35
C GLY A 596 11.79 26.74 5.96
N ALA A 597 13.10 26.88 5.78
CA ALA A 597 14.11 26.08 6.45
C ALA A 597 15.34 26.92 6.82
N ALA A 598 16.01 26.51 7.90
CA ALA A 598 17.21 27.14 8.42
C ALA A 598 18.44 26.69 7.63
N VAL A 599 19.12 27.63 6.96
CA VAL A 599 20.28 27.38 6.09
C VAL A 599 21.53 28.05 6.63
N TYR A 600 22.63 27.30 6.68
CA TYR A 600 23.99 27.80 6.92
C TYR A 600 24.71 28.05 5.59
N LYS A 601 25.64 29.01 5.57
CA LYS A 601 26.49 29.34 4.41
C LYS A 601 27.94 29.54 4.84
N ALA A 602 28.88 28.94 4.11
CA ALA A 602 30.31 29.05 4.38
C ALA A 602 31.13 29.07 3.08
N ASP A 603 32.37 29.57 3.14
CA ASP A 603 33.30 29.54 2.00
C ASP A 603 34.05 28.22 1.89
N THR A 604 34.07 27.41 2.97
CA THR A 604 34.70 26.09 2.99
C THR A 604 33.80 25.06 3.66
N LEU A 605 33.94 23.80 3.27
CA LEU A 605 33.25 22.67 3.90
C LEU A 605 33.62 22.50 5.38
N ASP A 606 34.88 22.78 5.74
CA ASP A 606 35.35 22.72 7.13
C ASP A 606 34.63 23.74 8.02
N GLN A 607 34.51 24.98 7.54
CA GLN A 607 33.74 26.03 8.22
C GLN A 607 32.25 25.68 8.26
N LEU A 608 31.68 25.11 7.19
CA LEU A 608 30.27 24.69 7.18
C LEU A 608 30.00 23.62 8.25
N ALA A 609 30.89 22.63 8.37
CA ALA A 609 30.78 21.59 9.39
C ALA A 609 30.79 22.17 10.81
N ASP A 610 31.66 23.15 11.09
CA ASP A 610 31.69 23.84 12.38
C ASP A 610 30.39 24.61 12.66
N LEU A 611 29.86 25.34 11.67
CA LEU A 611 28.61 26.09 11.79
C LEU A 611 27.39 25.19 12.05
N MET A 612 27.33 24.03 11.39
CA MET A 612 26.26 23.05 11.61
C MET A 612 26.43 22.26 12.91
N GLY A 613 27.59 22.35 13.57
CA GLY A 613 27.90 21.61 14.78
C GLY A 613 28.16 20.12 14.54
N VAL A 614 28.85 19.79 13.44
CA VAL A 614 29.34 18.41 13.21
C VAL A 614 30.34 18.05 14.33
N PRO A 615 30.15 16.94 15.06
CA PRO A 615 31.05 16.55 16.15
C PRO A 615 32.49 16.38 15.68
N ALA A 616 33.45 16.76 16.52
CA ALA A 616 34.88 16.71 16.18
C ALA A 616 35.35 15.30 15.78
N GLU A 617 34.80 14.26 16.43
CA GLU A 617 35.07 12.86 16.13
C GLU A 617 34.50 12.38 14.78
N SER A 618 33.47 13.05 14.25
CA SER A 618 32.80 12.71 12.99
C SER A 618 33.18 13.65 11.84
N LYS A 619 33.80 14.81 12.11
CA LYS A 619 34.08 15.86 11.11
C LYS A 619 34.92 15.36 9.94
N GLN A 620 35.94 14.55 10.18
CA GLN A 620 36.76 14.00 9.09
C GLN A 620 35.95 13.02 8.22
N THR A 621 35.19 12.11 8.82
CA THR A 621 34.30 11.19 8.09
C THR A 621 33.26 11.94 7.25
N TRP A 622 32.77 13.06 7.77
CA TRP A 622 31.84 13.94 7.07
C TRP A 622 32.48 14.55 5.82
N LEU A 623 33.70 15.10 5.93
CA LEU A 623 34.47 15.62 4.79
C LEU A 623 34.78 14.53 3.75
N ASP A 624 35.23 13.37 4.23
CA ASP A 624 35.59 12.23 3.37
C ASP A 624 34.36 11.69 2.61
N SER A 625 33.18 11.69 3.25
CA SER A 625 31.94 11.24 2.60
C SER A 625 31.49 12.19 1.48
N ILE A 626 31.72 13.50 1.63
CA ILE A 626 31.45 14.48 0.56
C ILE A 626 32.44 14.28 -0.59
N ALA A 627 33.72 14.08 -0.27
CA ALA A 627 34.75 13.81 -1.29
C ALA A 627 34.42 12.52 -2.07
N HIS A 628 34.05 11.43 -1.38
CA HIS A 628 33.64 10.18 -2.01
C HIS A 628 32.40 10.36 -2.89
N TYR A 629 31.38 11.10 -2.43
CA TYR A 629 30.22 11.39 -3.26
C TYR A 629 30.58 12.17 -4.54
N ASN A 630 31.53 13.11 -4.46
CA ASN A 630 32.04 13.82 -5.63
C ASN A 630 32.77 12.87 -6.61
N GLU A 631 33.51 11.88 -6.11
CA GLU A 631 34.12 10.83 -6.95
C GLU A 631 33.06 10.01 -7.68
N LEU A 632 31.97 9.64 -7.00
CA LEU A 632 30.83 8.94 -7.61
C LEU A 632 30.15 9.80 -8.69
N CYS A 633 29.96 11.10 -8.43
CA CYS A 633 29.43 12.05 -9.41
C CYS A 633 30.32 12.12 -10.65
N ALA A 634 31.64 12.22 -10.47
CA ALA A 634 32.60 12.22 -11.57
C ALA A 634 32.60 10.89 -12.36
N ALA A 635 32.37 9.76 -11.68
CA ALA A 635 32.24 8.45 -12.31
C ALA A 635 30.89 8.25 -13.03
N GLY A 636 29.89 9.10 -12.77
CA GLY A 636 28.57 9.04 -13.38
C GLY A 636 27.68 7.90 -12.86
N ALA A 637 27.99 7.35 -11.68
CA ALA A 637 27.20 6.28 -11.06
C ALA A 637 27.36 6.26 -9.53
N ASP A 638 26.24 6.27 -8.81
CA ASP A 638 26.23 6.06 -7.36
C ASP A 638 26.28 4.55 -7.05
N THR A 639 27.48 4.01 -6.93
CA THR A 639 27.69 2.59 -6.59
C THR A 639 27.39 2.26 -5.13
N ASP A 640 27.17 3.25 -4.27
CA ASP A 640 26.88 3.02 -2.85
C ASP A 640 25.39 2.73 -2.64
N PHE A 641 24.52 3.59 -3.18
CA PHE A 641 23.08 3.55 -2.91
C PHE A 641 22.20 3.62 -4.16
N GLY A 642 22.77 3.81 -5.35
CA GLY A 642 22.03 3.79 -6.61
C GLY A 642 21.16 5.04 -6.87
N LYS A 643 21.55 6.21 -6.35
CA LYS A 643 20.97 7.49 -6.80
C LYS A 643 21.18 7.65 -8.30
N ASP A 644 20.14 8.08 -9.01
CA ASP A 644 20.19 8.17 -10.46
C ASP A 644 21.19 9.26 -10.91
N PRO A 645 22.02 9.00 -11.94
CA PRO A 645 22.97 9.98 -12.46
C PRO A 645 22.34 11.34 -12.80
N SER A 646 21.05 11.38 -13.18
CA SER A 646 20.34 12.64 -13.46
C SER A 646 20.21 13.56 -12.24
N ALA A 647 20.36 13.02 -11.03
CA ALA A 647 20.25 13.74 -9.76
C ALA A 647 21.56 13.76 -8.95
N MET A 648 22.66 13.26 -9.54
CA MET A 648 23.99 13.30 -8.93
C MET A 648 24.66 14.64 -9.24
N VAL A 649 24.47 15.61 -8.35
CA VAL A 649 25.13 16.92 -8.41
C VAL A 649 26.26 16.96 -7.37
N PRO A 650 27.51 17.21 -7.77
CA PRO A 650 28.64 17.26 -6.83
C PRO A 650 28.63 18.53 -5.97
N VAL A 651 29.33 18.48 -4.85
CA VAL A 651 29.50 19.58 -3.89
C VAL A 651 30.97 20.05 -3.95
N LEU A 652 31.27 21.01 -4.82
CA LEU A 652 32.63 21.42 -5.17
C LEU A 652 32.88 22.94 -5.06
N GLU A 653 31.84 23.75 -5.28
CA GLU A 653 32.01 25.18 -5.55
C GLU A 653 31.38 26.07 -4.46
N ALA A 654 32.24 26.78 -3.73
CA ALA A 654 31.78 27.76 -2.75
C ALA A 654 30.89 28.87 -3.38
N PRO A 655 29.93 29.44 -2.63
CA PRO A 655 29.62 29.13 -1.23
C PRO A 655 28.99 27.74 -1.05
N PHE A 656 29.31 27.10 0.07
CA PHE A 656 28.69 25.85 0.50
C PHE A 656 27.51 26.15 1.42
N TYR A 657 26.45 25.35 1.30
CA TYR A 657 25.23 25.47 2.06
C TYR A 657 24.88 24.19 2.79
N GLY A 658 24.25 24.31 3.94
CA GLY A 658 23.79 23.14 4.67
C GLY A 658 22.62 23.38 5.60
N CYS A 659 21.85 22.31 5.83
CA CYS A 659 20.80 22.23 6.82
C CYS A 659 21.13 21.11 7.81
N LYS A 660 20.67 21.24 9.05
CA LYS A 660 20.73 20.15 10.04
C LYS A 660 19.33 19.75 10.49
N GLY A 661 19.16 18.46 10.76
CA GLY A 661 17.89 17.90 11.23
C GLY A 661 18.13 16.70 12.11
N ASN A 662 17.16 16.36 12.97
CA ASN A 662 17.30 15.22 13.86
C ASN A 662 17.00 13.92 13.11
N LEU A 663 17.89 12.94 13.23
CA LEU A 663 17.71 11.57 12.76
C LEU A 663 17.53 10.63 13.96
N GLY A 664 17.06 9.42 13.70
CA GLY A 664 16.84 8.42 14.73
C GLY A 664 15.56 7.64 14.50
N ASN A 665 15.32 6.62 15.33
CA ASN A 665 14.08 5.84 15.37
C ASN A 665 12.86 6.64 15.88
N ASN A 666 12.88 7.97 15.75
CA ASN A 666 11.84 8.88 16.19
C ASN A 666 10.51 8.47 15.58
N ALA A 667 9.68 7.85 16.40
CA ALA A 667 8.39 7.35 16.02
C ALA A 667 7.42 8.52 16.04
N THR A 668 6.97 8.90 14.86
CA THR A 668 5.88 9.86 14.73
C THR A 668 4.58 9.14 15.02
N THR A 669 3.67 9.84 15.71
CA THR A 669 2.26 9.45 15.72
C THR A 669 1.72 9.40 14.28
N PRO A 670 0.59 8.73 14.01
CA PRO A 670 0.00 8.69 12.68
C PRO A 670 -0.11 10.10 12.05
N MET A 671 0.47 10.29 10.86
CA MET A 671 0.54 11.58 10.20
C MET A 671 -0.56 11.75 9.16
N MET A 672 -1.30 12.85 9.30
CA MET A 672 -2.45 13.21 8.47
C MET A 672 -3.53 12.12 8.45
N VAL A 673 -3.39 11.10 7.60
CA VAL A 673 -4.40 10.08 7.31
C VAL A 673 -3.77 8.69 7.30
N THR A 674 -4.58 7.63 7.43
CA THR A 674 -4.10 6.26 7.19
C THR A 674 -4.18 5.89 5.71
N MET A 675 -3.21 5.09 5.26
CA MET A 675 -3.10 4.65 3.86
C MET A 675 -3.89 3.39 3.57
N SER A 676 -4.41 2.76 4.61
CA SER A 676 -5.20 1.54 4.57
C SER A 676 -6.68 1.76 4.85
N GLY A 677 -7.52 0.88 4.30
CA GLY A 677 -8.97 0.86 4.49
C GLY A 677 -9.57 -0.52 4.26
N VAL A 678 -10.90 -0.60 4.12
CA VAL A 678 -11.58 -1.86 3.80
C VAL A 678 -11.36 -2.27 2.35
N MET A 679 -11.17 -3.57 2.14
CA MET A 679 -11.02 -4.15 0.81
C MET A 679 -12.33 -4.03 0.03
N ALA A 680 -12.19 -3.83 -1.28
CA ALA A 680 -13.30 -3.78 -2.21
C ALA A 680 -12.93 -4.47 -3.52
N ASP A 681 -13.94 -4.87 -4.30
CA ASP A 681 -13.75 -5.35 -5.66
C ASP A 681 -13.58 -4.17 -6.66
N LEU A 682 -13.53 -4.48 -7.96
CA LEU A 682 -13.35 -3.45 -9.00
C LEU A 682 -14.63 -2.64 -9.30
N ASN A 683 -15.76 -2.98 -8.69
CA ASN A 683 -16.96 -2.15 -8.66
C ASN A 683 -17.01 -1.30 -7.37
N LEU A 684 -15.95 -1.34 -6.56
CA LEU A 684 -15.86 -0.70 -5.25
C LEU A 684 -16.88 -1.25 -4.24
N ASN A 685 -17.42 -2.45 -4.47
CA ASN A 685 -18.20 -3.18 -3.48
C ASN A 685 -17.28 -3.67 -2.38
N VAL A 686 -17.62 -3.37 -1.13
CA VAL A 686 -16.86 -3.81 0.04
C VAL A 686 -16.87 -5.33 0.09
N THR A 687 -15.71 -5.95 0.28
CA THR A 687 -15.60 -7.41 0.33
C THR A 687 -15.44 -7.93 1.75
N ASP A 688 -15.98 -9.12 2.00
CA ASP A 688 -15.74 -9.88 3.22
C ASP A 688 -14.34 -10.52 3.25
N VAL A 689 -14.06 -11.27 4.32
CA VAL A 689 -12.79 -12.01 4.53
C VAL A 689 -12.55 -13.15 3.51
N GLU A 690 -13.55 -13.49 2.71
CA GLU A 690 -13.47 -14.48 1.64
C GLU A 690 -13.37 -13.82 0.25
N HIS A 691 -13.28 -12.48 0.21
CA HIS A 691 -13.32 -11.64 -0.98
C HIS A 691 -14.66 -11.67 -1.74
N ASN A 692 -15.76 -12.08 -1.08
CA ASN A 692 -17.09 -11.94 -1.65
C ASN A 692 -17.58 -10.50 -1.47
N PRO A 693 -18.18 -9.87 -2.50
CA PRO A 693 -18.76 -8.54 -2.35
C PRO A 693 -19.99 -8.59 -1.44
N ILE A 694 -20.11 -7.61 -0.55
CA ILE A 694 -21.29 -7.38 0.29
C ILE A 694 -22.31 -6.59 -0.54
N PRO A 695 -23.45 -7.18 -0.93
CA PRO A 695 -24.38 -6.51 -1.83
C PRO A 695 -24.92 -5.21 -1.23
N GLY A 696 -25.01 -4.16 -2.05
CA GLY A 696 -25.50 -2.85 -1.62
C GLY A 696 -24.53 -2.01 -0.80
N LEU A 697 -23.27 -2.44 -0.59
CA LEU A 697 -22.28 -1.71 0.19
C LEU A 697 -21.04 -1.36 -0.63
N TYR A 698 -20.69 -0.07 -0.64
CA TYR A 698 -19.55 0.48 -1.39
C TYR A 698 -18.66 1.35 -0.51
N ALA A 699 -17.38 1.47 -0.85
CA ALA A 699 -16.43 2.34 -0.15
C ALA A 699 -15.56 3.14 -1.11
N ALA A 700 -15.28 4.40 -0.76
CA ALA A 700 -14.38 5.27 -1.51
C ALA A 700 -13.68 6.30 -0.60
N GLY A 701 -12.53 6.82 -1.04
CA GLY A 701 -11.72 7.74 -0.25
C GLY A 701 -10.86 7.02 0.78
N ASN A 702 -10.60 7.64 1.93
CA ASN A 702 -9.62 7.08 2.87
C ASN A 702 -10.08 5.81 3.61
N CYS A 703 -11.37 5.50 3.63
CA CYS A 703 -11.87 4.22 4.14
C CYS A 703 -11.72 3.06 3.15
N LEU A 704 -11.35 3.32 1.89
CA LEU A 704 -11.07 2.29 0.88
C LEU A 704 -9.61 1.82 0.98
N GLY A 705 -9.41 0.50 0.98
CA GLY A 705 -8.11 -0.14 0.99
C GLY A 705 -7.52 -0.39 -0.40
N GLY A 706 -6.29 -0.92 -0.44
CA GLY A 706 -5.61 -1.28 -1.70
C GLY A 706 -5.07 -0.08 -2.50
N ARG A 707 -5.16 1.14 -1.96
CA ARG A 707 -4.71 2.37 -2.64
C ARG A 707 -3.19 2.57 -2.58
N TYR A 708 -2.55 2.12 -1.51
CA TYR A 708 -1.14 2.38 -1.22
C TYR A 708 -0.47 1.13 -0.64
N GLY A 709 0.87 1.15 -0.57
CA GLY A 709 1.65 0.17 0.17
C GLY A 709 1.89 0.59 1.62
N THR A 710 3.14 0.55 2.06
CA THR A 710 3.53 0.82 3.46
C THR A 710 3.61 2.31 3.81
N GLY A 711 3.32 3.22 2.88
CA GLY A 711 3.39 4.67 3.07
C GLY A 711 2.91 5.42 1.83
N TYR A 712 2.96 6.75 1.88
CA TYR A 712 2.40 7.62 0.83
C TYR A 712 3.29 7.70 -0.42
N SER A 713 3.38 6.60 -1.15
CA SER A 713 4.28 6.46 -2.30
C SER A 713 3.59 6.96 -3.57
N THR A 714 4.11 8.03 -4.18
CA THR A 714 3.35 8.78 -5.18
C THR A 714 4.19 9.17 -6.41
N PRO A 715 3.79 8.81 -7.65
CA PRO A 715 4.46 9.25 -8.87
C PRO A 715 4.12 10.69 -9.29
N CYS A 716 3.28 11.40 -8.53
CA CYS A 716 2.99 12.83 -8.62
C CYS A 716 2.44 13.35 -7.27
N ALA A 717 2.33 14.65 -7.02
CA ALA A 717 1.58 15.15 -5.86
C ALA A 717 0.05 14.95 -6.00
N GLY A 718 -0.72 15.17 -4.93
CA GLY A 718 -2.20 15.17 -4.98
C GLY A 718 -2.92 13.82 -5.18
N ASN A 719 -2.23 12.70 -5.05
CA ASN A 719 -2.81 11.38 -5.30
C ASN A 719 -3.92 10.99 -4.32
N SER A 720 -3.85 11.41 -3.06
CA SER A 720 -4.90 11.08 -2.08
C SER A 720 -6.24 11.70 -2.45
N ILE A 721 -6.26 13.00 -2.75
CA ILE A 721 -7.48 13.69 -3.18
C ILE A 721 -7.89 13.21 -4.57
N GLY A 722 -6.93 13.01 -5.49
CA GLY A 722 -7.18 12.43 -6.81
C GLY A 722 -7.90 11.08 -6.75
N MET A 723 -7.41 10.16 -5.91
CA MET A 723 -8.09 8.87 -5.66
C MET A 723 -9.45 9.08 -5.01
N ALA A 724 -9.56 9.97 -4.01
CA ALA A 724 -10.82 10.24 -3.34
C ALA A 724 -11.91 10.71 -4.31
N VAL A 725 -11.65 11.74 -5.11
CA VAL A 725 -12.63 12.26 -6.07
C VAL A 725 -12.96 11.25 -7.16
N THR A 726 -11.96 10.50 -7.65
CA THR A 726 -12.14 9.51 -8.73
C THR A 726 -12.92 8.29 -8.26
N HIS A 727 -12.48 7.64 -7.19
CA HIS A 727 -13.19 6.48 -6.63
C HIS A 727 -14.55 6.89 -6.06
N GLY A 728 -14.69 8.11 -5.53
CA GLY A 728 -15.97 8.66 -5.11
C GLY A 728 -16.97 8.73 -6.27
N ARG A 729 -16.57 9.38 -7.38
CA ARG A 729 -17.39 9.46 -8.60
C ARG A 729 -17.79 8.08 -9.12
N LEU A 730 -16.82 7.18 -9.23
CA LEU A 730 -17.05 5.82 -9.69
C LEU A 730 -17.97 5.04 -8.75
N ALA A 731 -17.77 5.11 -7.43
CA ALA A 731 -18.64 4.43 -6.46
C ALA A 731 -20.08 4.95 -6.52
N GLY A 732 -20.27 6.26 -6.68
CA GLY A 732 -21.58 6.87 -6.91
C GLY A 732 -22.26 6.38 -8.19
N GLN A 733 -21.51 6.17 -9.27
CA GLN A 733 -22.06 5.63 -10.51
C GLN A 733 -22.33 4.12 -10.41
N PHE A 734 -21.39 3.36 -9.84
CA PHE A 734 -21.47 1.91 -9.71
C PHE A 734 -22.58 1.46 -8.77
N VAL A 735 -22.85 2.18 -7.66
CA VAL A 735 -24.02 1.87 -6.81
C VAL A 735 -25.33 1.97 -7.58
N VAL A 736 -25.38 2.79 -8.64
CA VAL A 736 -26.57 2.92 -9.49
C VAL A 736 -26.62 1.87 -10.59
N ASP A 737 -25.49 1.63 -11.25
CA ASP A 737 -25.37 0.77 -12.42
C ASP A 737 -25.35 -0.74 -12.08
N ASN A 738 -24.78 -1.13 -10.94
CA ASN A 738 -24.51 -2.53 -10.57
C ASN A 738 -25.52 -3.11 -9.56
N GLU A 739 -26.78 -2.66 -9.61
CA GLU A 739 -27.84 -3.21 -8.77
C GLU A 739 -27.96 -4.73 -8.96
N LYS A 740 -27.51 -5.49 -7.96
CA LYS A 740 -27.70 -6.94 -7.83
C LYS A 740 -28.46 -7.24 -6.55
#